data_AF-A0A3L7SRT9-F1
#
_entry.id   AF-A0A3L7SRT9-F1
#
_cell.length_a   1.000
_cell.length_b   1.000
_cell.length_c   1.000
_cell.angle_alpha   90.00
_cell.angle_beta   90.00
_cell.angle_gamma   90.00
#
_symmetry.space_group_name_H-M   'P 1'
#
loop_
_entity.id
_entity.type
_entity.pdbx_description
1 polymer ?
#
loop_
_entity_poly.entity_id
_entity_poly.type
_entity_poly.pdbx_seq_one_letter_code
_entity_poly.pdbx_strand_id
1 'polypeptide(L)'
;MNTSDRIRAIVTAAALGFTCVAEAQLTTTWTGGGSTALWSDAANWSTPPLASSGTYTLTFSGTSKTASFNDSVTAVKANIIGNSSGIQFTNDGTAGKNGQFVLSGSAITLYGDIRFTNPAAANAVSMTDEIKNDLVLTSANSTLIYTASYGNLVHNLIISGVVREDAIGRVFRKGGTGGTLFLSGENVFTGQMQVFVGSVSVDRFENISDPSPLGAGNIPIQVGNGTQTCSIIYTGSGETTNRYIAVGAGPASSASGGATITNNGSGPLVFDAANRSAAGTNPFDNGRFNTNYQGDNTVPVRTLTINGTNSTDSEIRSEIADQAYAQVTTSIQLAKGGSGKWILSGANTYSGTTTISAGTLQIGTGGTTGNLGTGPVINNATLVFKRSDDIAYDRDITGTGSLVKSGAGVLTFGTAQSYTGPTSIEAGTLSIGETGSLAASSRITVAAGAAFSVADVLTGAYAVPAAQTLGGDGTVVGGVTVAGGATLSPGASPGTLTITDNVTFGSGGNYNWQMLSATGTAGSTESWDLLSAGGSLTIASTNVDPFKINLWSLSGVAPEVSGSASNFNSAQNYTWKIASAGGGISGFAANKFLISTSATNGTGGFANSLGGGTFSIAQSGNDLNLVFTAAAPTVITINVASGTQTQSQAGYPTLSGTVPVVKTGGGTLVVNAANTVTGSTTVQQGELQLANASALGASKLVPVAGGTVSLTPFLETTVGGLAPNAGGLVNLANGKVTVASGLSPTDLVAAIVAGRADGSWTGTSGITSSVAASDVASSIPRAVGWLDNGDGSLTAAYAAPGDTNIDWQVDVLDASNFLSFGKFDTGLSATWLEGDFNYDGVVDVLDAADFFGTGLYDAGNYNTPPGTESIAAVPEPSTWLMTLAGISTVGWLASARRRALHG
;
A
#
# COMPACT_ATOMS: atom_id res chain seq x y z
N MET A 1 7.55 103.80 -30.23
CA MET A 1 8.45 104.67 -29.47
C MET A 1 7.82 104.96 -28.12
N ASN A 2 8.65 105.40 -27.17
CA ASN A 2 8.21 106.20 -26.03
C ASN A 2 7.05 107.15 -26.38
N THR A 3 6.12 107.29 -25.43
CA THR A 3 5.17 108.39 -25.21
C THR A 3 4.60 109.19 -26.40
N SER A 4 3.27 109.10 -26.49
CA SER A 4 2.28 110.10 -26.94
C SER A 4 2.02 110.28 -28.44
N ASP A 5 0.82 109.85 -28.88
CA ASP A 5 -0.18 110.77 -29.43
C ASP A 5 -1.59 110.17 -29.49
N ARG A 6 -2.61 111.00 -29.24
CA ARG A 6 -4.05 110.71 -29.33
C ARG A 6 -4.60 111.20 -30.67
N ILE A 7 -5.31 110.33 -31.40
CA ILE A 7 -6.32 110.70 -32.42
C ILE A 7 -7.51 109.74 -32.26
N ARG A 8 -8.76 110.25 -32.31
CA ARG A 8 -9.99 109.44 -32.40
C ARG A 8 -10.52 109.49 -33.83
N ALA A 9 -10.84 108.32 -34.42
CA ALA A 9 -12.21 107.91 -34.78
C ALA A 9 -12.27 106.55 -35.53
N ILE A 10 -13.22 105.69 -35.10
CA ILE A 10 -14.03 104.69 -35.85
C ILE A 10 -13.46 103.27 -36.15
N VAL A 11 -14.00 102.26 -35.40
CA VAL A 11 -14.59 100.93 -35.79
C VAL A 11 -13.79 100.02 -36.77
N THR A 12 -13.48 98.72 -36.56
CA THR A 12 -13.86 97.63 -35.61
C THR A 12 -12.78 96.53 -35.74
N ALA A 13 -12.19 96.00 -34.67
CA ALA A 13 -11.15 94.96 -34.84
C ALA A 13 -10.89 94.04 -33.62
N ALA A 14 -10.93 92.75 -33.92
CA ALA A 14 -10.19 91.59 -33.41
C ALA A 14 -10.16 91.23 -31.89
N ALA A 15 -10.71 90.04 -31.64
CA ALA A 15 -10.28 88.99 -30.70
C ALA A 15 -10.28 89.32 -29.20
N LEU A 16 -11.33 88.95 -28.46
CA LEU A 16 -11.49 87.64 -27.77
C LEU A 16 -10.40 87.43 -26.70
N GLY A 17 -10.65 87.35 -25.40
CA GLY A 17 -11.87 87.34 -24.60
C GLY A 17 -11.51 86.81 -23.20
N PHE A 18 -12.01 87.45 -22.14
CA PHE A 18 -12.17 86.84 -20.82
C PHE A 18 -13.26 87.58 -20.02
N THR A 19 -14.26 86.84 -19.56
CA THR A 19 -15.16 87.16 -18.43
C THR A 19 -15.67 85.80 -17.95
N CYS A 20 -15.07 85.24 -16.90
CA CYS A 20 -15.45 85.43 -15.50
C CYS A 20 -16.84 84.84 -15.21
N VAL A 21 -16.87 83.59 -14.76
CA VAL A 21 -17.79 83.15 -13.71
C VAL A 21 -16.92 83.03 -12.46
N ALA A 22 -17.19 83.92 -11.50
CA ALA A 22 -16.47 83.99 -10.24
C ALA A 22 -16.95 82.88 -9.31
N GLU A 23 -16.03 81.98 -8.96
CA GLU A 23 -16.11 81.21 -7.73
C GLU A 23 -15.11 81.86 -6.77
N ALA A 24 -15.62 82.43 -5.67
CA ALA A 24 -14.78 83.12 -4.70
C ALA A 24 -13.85 82.10 -4.01
N GLN A 25 -12.60 82.00 -4.47
CA GLN A 25 -11.56 81.31 -3.71
C GLN A 25 -11.20 82.17 -2.50
N LEU A 26 -11.67 81.76 -1.33
CA LEU A 26 -11.20 82.29 -0.05
C LEU A 26 -9.78 81.74 0.19
N THR A 27 -8.77 82.43 -0.33
CA THR A 27 -7.36 82.07 -0.08
C THR A 27 -6.96 82.58 1.31
N THR A 28 -7.26 81.83 2.38
CA THR A 28 -6.60 82.04 3.67
C THR A 28 -5.25 81.33 3.65
N THR A 29 -4.20 82.06 3.24
CA THR A 29 -2.81 81.63 3.44
C THR A 29 -2.46 81.91 4.89
N TRP A 30 -2.41 80.88 5.76
CA TRP A 30 -1.81 81.05 7.08
C TRP A 30 -0.30 80.83 6.97
N THR A 31 0.44 81.90 6.66
CA THR A 31 1.87 81.97 6.89
C THR A 31 2.11 82.48 8.31
N GLY A 32 2.12 81.56 9.29
CA GLY A 32 2.70 81.84 10.59
C GLY A 32 4.19 82.08 10.42
N GLY A 33 4.59 83.35 10.44
CA GLY A 33 5.98 83.78 10.27
C GLY A 33 6.86 83.39 11.45
N GLY A 34 8.15 83.23 11.16
CA GLY A 34 9.27 83.50 12.07
C GLY A 34 9.31 82.72 13.39
N SER A 35 10.34 81.90 13.52
CA SER A 35 10.84 81.23 14.74
C SER A 35 10.03 80.02 15.25
N THR A 36 10.66 78.86 15.10
CA THR A 36 10.63 77.70 16.01
C THR A 36 9.54 77.72 17.10
N ALA A 37 8.35 77.23 16.77
CA ALA A 37 7.44 76.66 17.74
C ALA A 37 7.16 75.21 17.33
N LEU A 38 7.89 74.29 17.96
CA LEU A 38 7.53 72.88 18.02
C LEU A 38 6.15 72.77 18.67
N TRP A 39 5.12 72.39 17.92
CA TRP A 39 3.92 71.81 18.52
C TRP A 39 4.23 70.35 18.84
N SER A 40 4.90 70.17 19.98
CA SER A 40 5.00 68.89 20.68
C SER A 40 3.77 68.74 21.57
N ASP A 41 2.97 67.74 21.24
CA ASP A 41 2.06 67.00 22.11
C ASP A 41 0.79 67.70 22.64
N ALA A 42 -0.36 67.34 22.06
CA ALA A 42 -1.63 67.12 22.77
C ALA A 42 -2.64 66.48 21.82
N ALA A 43 -3.16 65.31 22.23
CA ALA A 43 -4.30 64.65 21.63
C ALA A 43 -5.51 65.60 21.49
N ASN A 44 -6.21 65.50 20.35
CA ASN A 44 -7.43 66.24 19.97
C ASN A 44 -7.25 67.73 19.62
N TRP A 45 -7.33 68.04 18.33
CA TRP A 45 -7.64 69.39 17.85
C TRP A 45 -9.12 69.68 18.09
N SER A 46 -9.44 70.69 18.91
CA SER A 46 -10.75 71.33 18.87
C SER A 46 -10.86 72.17 17.59
N THR A 47 -11.99 71.99 16.91
CA THR A 47 -12.35 72.46 15.58
C THR A 47 -12.06 73.95 15.30
N PRO A 48 -11.43 74.32 14.16
CA PRO A 48 -11.51 75.69 13.66
C PRO A 48 -12.91 75.93 13.06
N PRO A 49 -13.54 77.10 13.28
CA PRO A 49 -14.79 77.47 12.60
C PRO A 49 -14.45 77.80 11.14
N LEU A 50 -14.57 76.81 10.27
CA LEU A 50 -14.40 76.99 8.83
C LEU A 50 -15.75 77.41 8.23
N ALA A 51 -15.77 78.43 7.38
CA ALA A 51 -16.98 78.87 6.69
C ALA A 51 -17.60 77.74 5.84
N SER A 52 -18.93 77.73 5.71
CA SER A 52 -19.73 76.65 5.12
C SER A 52 -19.57 76.42 3.60
N SER A 53 -18.57 77.03 2.94
CA SER A 53 -18.21 76.79 1.54
C SER A 53 -16.88 77.47 1.19
N GLY A 54 -15.90 76.72 0.64
CA GLY A 54 -14.61 77.27 0.19
C GLY A 54 -13.59 76.20 -0.21
N THR A 55 -12.61 76.57 -1.03
CA THR A 55 -11.41 75.74 -1.28
C THR A 55 -10.33 76.08 -0.26
N TYR A 56 -9.87 75.09 0.50
CA TYR A 56 -8.83 75.30 1.53
C TYR A 56 -7.50 74.68 1.11
N THR A 57 -6.41 75.43 1.22
CA THR A 57 -5.06 74.89 1.05
C THR A 57 -4.46 74.55 2.41
N LEU A 58 -4.19 73.26 2.67
CA LEU A 58 -3.55 72.80 3.90
C LEU A 58 -2.11 72.42 3.62
N THR A 59 -1.16 73.07 4.29
CA THR A 59 0.27 72.74 4.20
C THR A 59 0.70 71.97 5.43
N PHE A 60 1.18 70.74 5.24
CA PHE A 60 1.67 69.88 6.33
C PHE A 60 3.21 69.84 6.32
N SER A 61 3.82 69.97 7.49
CA SER A 61 5.27 69.77 7.73
C SER A 61 5.47 68.98 9.04
N GLY A 62 6.24 67.89 9.01
CA GLY A 62 6.59 67.06 10.19
C GLY A 62 5.93 65.65 10.22
N THR A 63 6.23 64.86 11.26
CA THR A 63 5.83 63.43 11.39
C THR A 63 4.49 63.26 12.14
N SER A 64 3.46 62.75 11.47
CA SER A 64 2.06 62.49 11.92
C SER A 64 1.17 63.70 12.22
N LYS A 65 0.07 63.84 11.45
CA LYS A 65 -0.98 64.87 11.64
C LYS A 65 -2.36 64.29 11.29
N THR A 66 -3.37 64.46 12.15
CA THR A 66 -4.77 64.14 11.85
C THR A 66 -5.54 65.44 11.60
N ALA A 67 -6.26 65.53 10.48
CA ALA A 67 -7.17 66.63 10.19
C ALA A 67 -8.61 66.10 10.12
N SER A 68 -9.50 66.66 10.95
CA SER A 68 -10.93 66.32 10.99
C SER A 68 -11.77 67.52 10.57
N PHE A 69 -12.74 67.33 9.69
CA PHE A 69 -13.62 68.39 9.19
C PHE A 69 -15.08 68.06 9.56
N ASN A 70 -15.81 69.07 10.06
CA ASN A 70 -17.21 68.97 10.52
C ASN A 70 -18.20 69.74 9.61
N ASP A 71 -17.71 70.74 8.86
CA ASP A 71 -18.54 71.61 8.04
C ASP A 71 -18.47 71.35 6.53
N SER A 72 -19.38 71.98 5.78
CA SER A 72 -19.56 71.89 4.32
C SER A 72 -18.35 72.38 3.53
N VAL A 73 -17.25 71.63 3.56
CA VAL A 73 -16.06 71.90 2.75
C VAL A 73 -16.22 71.25 1.38
N THR A 74 -16.36 72.08 0.33
CA THR A 74 -16.56 71.63 -1.05
C THR A 74 -15.29 71.09 -1.69
N ALA A 75 -14.12 71.64 -1.35
CA ALA A 75 -12.83 71.13 -1.81
C ALA A 75 -11.70 71.45 -0.82
N VAL A 76 -10.82 70.49 -0.56
CA VAL A 76 -9.57 70.70 0.18
C VAL A 76 -8.40 70.36 -0.74
N LYS A 77 -7.55 71.36 -1.02
CA LYS A 77 -6.26 71.15 -1.70
C LYS A 77 -5.19 70.97 -0.63
N ALA A 78 -4.74 69.74 -0.39
CA ALA A 78 -3.63 69.53 0.53
C ALA A 78 -2.32 69.64 -0.26
N ASN A 79 -1.46 70.60 0.11
CA ASN A 79 -0.11 70.72 -0.42
C ASN A 79 0.88 70.22 0.63
N ILE A 80 1.40 69.02 0.48
CA ILE A 80 2.27 68.40 1.49
C ILE A 80 3.72 68.73 1.12
N ILE A 81 4.43 69.44 2.00
CA ILE A 81 5.80 69.91 1.76
C ILE A 81 6.74 69.19 2.73
N GLY A 82 7.59 68.30 2.22
CA GLY A 82 8.62 67.57 2.99
C GLY A 82 8.20 66.20 3.52
N ASN A 83 9.10 65.56 4.29
CA ASN A 83 8.94 64.19 4.81
C ASN A 83 7.85 64.15 5.90
N SER A 84 6.64 63.72 5.54
CA SER A 84 5.51 63.69 6.48
C SER A 84 5.02 62.26 6.65
N SER A 85 5.05 61.68 7.87
CA SER A 85 4.48 60.35 8.16
C SER A 85 3.00 60.40 8.57
N GLY A 86 2.13 59.45 8.20
CA GLY A 86 0.86 59.17 8.92
C GLY A 86 -0.19 60.31 8.93
N ILE A 87 -0.64 60.75 7.76
CA ILE A 87 -1.66 61.81 7.64
C ILE A 87 -3.05 61.19 7.51
N GLN A 88 -3.91 61.36 8.52
CA GLN A 88 -5.29 60.88 8.50
C GLN A 88 -6.27 62.02 8.24
N PHE A 89 -7.17 61.85 7.26
CA PHE A 89 -8.28 62.76 6.99
C PHE A 89 -9.59 62.07 7.39
N THR A 90 -10.33 62.64 8.34
CA THR A 90 -11.63 62.10 8.77
C THR A 90 -12.73 63.10 8.45
N ASN A 91 -13.79 62.64 7.76
CA ASN A 91 -15.02 63.38 7.51
C ASN A 91 -16.10 62.80 8.44
N ASP A 92 -16.73 63.63 9.27
CA ASP A 92 -17.60 63.20 10.38
C ASP A 92 -19.04 62.80 9.97
N GLY A 93 -19.36 62.82 8.67
CA GLY A 93 -20.44 62.00 8.12
C GLY A 93 -21.84 62.58 8.21
N THR A 94 -22.03 63.90 8.21
CA THR A 94 -23.38 64.45 7.95
C THR A 94 -23.79 64.25 6.49
N ALA A 95 -24.89 63.53 6.25
CA ALA A 95 -25.39 63.16 4.93
C ALA A 95 -25.65 64.40 4.02
N GLY A 96 -25.19 64.35 2.77
CA GLY A 96 -25.41 65.38 1.75
C GLY A 96 -24.21 66.28 1.40
N LYS A 97 -23.01 66.00 1.91
CA LYS A 97 -21.81 66.84 1.71
C LYS A 97 -20.69 66.07 0.96
N ASN A 98 -20.38 66.49 -0.27
CA ASN A 98 -19.29 65.94 -1.09
C ASN A 98 -18.00 66.78 -0.88
N GLY A 99 -16.95 66.18 -0.34
CA GLY A 99 -15.62 66.81 -0.26
C GLY A 99 -14.68 66.23 -1.31
N GLN A 100 -14.13 67.09 -2.19
CA GLN A 100 -13.06 66.70 -3.11
C GLN A 100 -11.69 66.99 -2.46
N PHE A 101 -10.86 65.96 -2.29
CA PHE A 101 -9.48 66.09 -1.84
C PHE A 101 -8.55 66.03 -3.06
N VAL A 102 -7.86 67.13 -3.36
CA VAL A 102 -6.92 67.20 -4.48
C VAL A 102 -5.50 67.24 -3.93
N LEU A 103 -4.69 66.24 -4.29
CA LEU A 103 -3.25 66.19 -4.00
C LEU A 103 -2.51 66.66 -5.27
N SER A 104 -1.82 67.81 -5.21
CA SER A 104 -1.15 68.42 -6.38
C SER A 104 0.21 69.02 -6.02
N GLY A 105 1.27 68.69 -6.77
CA GLY A 105 2.63 69.20 -6.60
C GLY A 105 3.66 68.30 -7.32
N SER A 106 4.81 68.86 -7.74
CA SER A 106 5.80 68.17 -8.59
C SER A 106 6.73 67.18 -7.87
N ALA A 107 6.61 67.04 -6.54
CA ALA A 107 7.33 66.07 -5.73
C ALA A 107 6.61 65.86 -4.39
N ILE A 108 5.63 64.96 -4.37
CA ILE A 108 4.92 64.58 -3.13
C ILE A 108 5.55 63.30 -2.57
N THR A 109 6.33 63.44 -1.48
CA THR A 109 6.93 62.31 -0.74
C THR A 109 6.24 62.19 0.62
N LEU A 110 5.45 61.12 0.83
CA LEU A 110 4.57 60.93 1.99
C LEU A 110 5.00 59.69 2.77
N TYR A 111 5.70 59.81 3.88
CA TYR A 111 5.96 58.63 4.69
C TYR A 111 4.62 58.17 5.36
N GLY A 112 4.40 56.89 5.66
CA GLY A 112 3.22 56.39 6.42
C GLY A 112 1.81 56.42 5.77
N ASP A 113 0.85 55.74 6.41
CA ASP A 113 -0.52 55.52 5.91
C ASP A 113 -1.31 56.83 5.72
N ILE A 114 -2.00 56.95 4.58
CA ILE A 114 -3.13 57.89 4.41
C ILE A 114 -4.43 57.10 4.45
N ARG A 115 -5.25 57.36 5.48
CA ARG A 115 -6.58 56.75 5.65
C ARG A 115 -7.67 57.80 5.49
N PHE A 116 -8.59 57.52 4.56
CA PHE A 116 -9.85 58.26 4.44
C PHE A 116 -10.99 57.37 4.96
N THR A 117 -11.41 57.58 6.20
CA THR A 117 -12.54 56.88 6.82
C THR A 117 -13.78 57.78 6.83
N ASN A 118 -14.84 57.38 6.12
CA ASN A 118 -16.17 58.01 6.21
C ASN A 118 -17.26 56.91 6.17
N PRO A 119 -18.13 56.80 7.19
CA PRO A 119 -19.20 55.83 7.25
C PRO A 119 -20.48 56.19 6.45
N ALA A 120 -20.63 57.42 5.91
CA ALA A 120 -21.95 57.86 5.39
C ALA A 120 -22.00 58.68 4.06
N ALA A 121 -20.89 59.17 3.48
CA ALA A 121 -20.94 59.96 2.22
C ALA A 121 -19.76 59.74 1.26
N ALA A 122 -19.97 60.05 -0.03
CA ALA A 122 -19.00 59.87 -1.11
C ALA A 122 -17.86 60.91 -1.05
N ASN A 123 -16.62 60.45 -0.95
CA ASN A 123 -15.42 61.29 -0.99
C ASN A 123 -14.71 61.08 -2.32
N ALA A 124 -14.36 62.14 -3.06
CA ALA A 124 -13.58 62.03 -4.30
C ALA A 124 -12.13 62.48 -4.08
N VAL A 125 -11.16 61.61 -4.36
CA VAL A 125 -9.73 61.93 -4.36
C VAL A 125 -9.29 62.08 -5.81
N SER A 126 -8.91 63.29 -6.20
CA SER A 126 -8.40 63.56 -7.56
C SER A 126 -6.87 63.65 -7.53
N MET A 127 -6.20 62.91 -8.41
CA MET A 127 -4.75 62.79 -8.40
C MET A 127 -4.15 63.17 -9.74
N THR A 128 -3.18 64.08 -9.71
CA THR A 128 -2.51 64.61 -10.91
C THR A 128 -1.11 64.05 -11.15
N ASP A 129 -0.53 63.28 -10.21
CA ASP A 129 0.86 62.79 -10.27
C ASP A 129 1.08 61.43 -9.54
N GLU A 130 2.31 60.89 -9.57
CA GLU A 130 2.78 59.59 -9.03
C GLU A 130 2.56 59.42 -7.50
N ILE A 131 2.03 58.26 -7.07
CA ILE A 131 1.90 57.90 -5.65
C ILE A 131 3.12 57.08 -5.23
N LYS A 132 4.02 57.69 -4.46
CA LYS A 132 5.23 57.02 -3.99
C LYS A 132 5.06 56.20 -2.71
N ASN A 133 3.87 56.02 -2.12
CA ASN A 133 3.65 55.39 -0.79
C ASN A 133 2.31 54.64 -0.65
N ASP A 134 2.10 53.96 0.50
CA ASP A 134 0.87 53.22 0.83
C ASP A 134 -0.33 54.18 1.00
N LEU A 135 -1.45 53.87 0.36
CA LEU A 135 -2.72 54.61 0.47
C LEU A 135 -3.87 53.62 0.68
N VAL A 136 -4.78 53.95 1.60
CA VAL A 136 -5.86 53.05 2.01
C VAL A 136 -7.20 53.77 1.90
N LEU A 137 -7.99 53.39 0.90
CA LEU A 137 -9.36 53.83 0.63
C LEU A 137 -10.33 52.67 0.94
N THR A 138 -10.74 52.51 2.20
CA THR A 138 -11.54 51.35 2.64
C THR A 138 -13.05 51.53 2.55
N SER A 139 -13.55 52.76 2.34
CA SER A 139 -14.99 52.99 2.14
C SER A 139 -15.41 52.69 0.71
N ALA A 140 -16.47 51.91 0.53
CA ALA A 140 -17.04 51.56 -0.78
C ALA A 140 -17.54 52.80 -1.57
N ASN A 141 -17.85 53.89 -0.87
CA ASN A 141 -18.32 55.15 -1.46
C ASN A 141 -17.18 56.12 -1.82
N SER A 142 -15.92 55.78 -1.49
CA SER A 142 -14.77 56.59 -1.90
C SER A 142 -14.53 56.45 -3.41
N THR A 143 -14.25 57.55 -4.10
CA THR A 143 -13.88 57.57 -5.52
C THR A 143 -12.44 58.02 -5.68
N LEU A 144 -11.61 57.26 -6.40
CA LEU A 144 -10.31 57.70 -6.88
C LEU A 144 -10.43 58.15 -8.35
N ILE A 145 -10.08 59.40 -8.65
CA ILE A 145 -10.06 59.96 -10.00
C ILE A 145 -8.60 60.19 -10.41
N TYR A 146 -8.14 59.49 -11.45
CA TYR A 146 -6.79 59.70 -12.00
C TYR A 146 -6.83 60.55 -13.27
N THR A 147 -5.96 61.56 -13.35
CA THR A 147 -6.00 62.60 -14.41
C THR A 147 -4.83 62.54 -15.40
N ALA A 148 -3.97 61.53 -15.32
CA ALA A 148 -2.83 61.33 -16.21
C ALA A 148 -2.67 59.85 -16.59
N SER A 149 -2.24 59.57 -17.81
CA SER A 149 -2.03 58.20 -18.34
C SER A 149 -0.82 57.46 -17.71
N TYR A 150 -0.18 58.04 -16.69
CA TYR A 150 1.06 57.56 -16.07
C TYR A 150 1.01 57.61 -14.54
N GLY A 151 -0.14 57.31 -13.93
CA GLY A 151 -0.22 57.16 -12.48
C GLY A 151 0.64 55.98 -12.02
N ASN A 152 1.92 56.19 -11.72
CA ASN A 152 2.77 55.18 -11.11
C ASN A 152 2.35 55.02 -9.64
N LEU A 153 1.92 53.82 -9.26
CA LEU A 153 1.58 53.47 -7.88
C LEU A 153 2.72 52.62 -7.29
N VAL A 154 3.48 53.15 -6.32
CA VAL A 154 4.81 52.60 -5.95
C VAL A 154 4.81 51.63 -4.76
N HIS A 155 3.71 51.45 -4.01
CA HIS A 155 3.69 50.54 -2.84
C HIS A 155 2.36 49.77 -2.65
N ASN A 156 2.10 49.24 -1.44
CA ASN A 156 0.89 48.51 -1.11
C ASN A 156 -0.29 49.48 -1.04
N LEU A 157 -1.26 49.31 -1.91
CA LEU A 157 -2.38 50.23 -2.01
C LEU A 157 -3.67 49.45 -1.84
N ILE A 158 -4.55 49.85 -0.92
CA ILE A 158 -5.84 49.19 -0.70
C ILE A 158 -6.94 50.14 -1.17
N ILE A 159 -7.65 49.78 -2.24
CA ILE A 159 -8.79 50.53 -2.76
C ILE A 159 -10.02 49.64 -2.79
N SER A 160 -10.90 49.86 -1.82
CA SER A 160 -12.22 49.23 -1.74
C SER A 160 -13.33 50.10 -2.34
N GLY A 161 -13.04 51.36 -2.65
CA GLY A 161 -13.93 52.28 -3.37
C GLY A 161 -13.79 52.20 -4.90
N VAL A 162 -14.44 53.12 -5.62
CA VAL A 162 -14.50 53.15 -7.09
C VAL A 162 -13.34 53.95 -7.70
N VAL A 163 -12.59 53.37 -8.64
CA VAL A 163 -11.61 54.08 -9.47
C VAL A 163 -12.27 54.50 -10.79
N ARG A 164 -12.09 55.77 -11.18
CA ARG A 164 -12.57 56.35 -12.44
C ARG A 164 -11.47 57.18 -13.11
N GLU A 165 -11.54 57.27 -14.43
CA GLU A 165 -10.72 58.20 -15.23
C GLU A 165 -11.45 59.54 -15.38
N ASP A 166 -10.70 60.65 -15.38
CA ASP A 166 -11.25 61.99 -15.66
C ASP A 166 -11.54 62.21 -17.16
N ALA A 167 -10.94 61.39 -18.03
CA ALA A 167 -11.15 61.35 -19.46
C ALA A 167 -11.06 59.91 -19.96
N ILE A 168 -11.91 59.57 -20.94
CA ILE A 168 -12.06 58.21 -21.47
C ILE A 168 -10.73 57.68 -22.02
N GLY A 169 -10.42 56.42 -21.70
CA GLY A 169 -9.32 55.67 -22.31
C GLY A 169 -7.94 55.89 -21.67
N ARG A 170 -7.86 56.41 -20.45
CA ARG A 170 -6.57 56.59 -19.76
C ARG A 170 -6.08 55.30 -19.14
N VAL A 171 -4.78 55.04 -19.26
CA VAL A 171 -4.12 53.87 -18.66
C VAL A 171 -4.09 53.97 -17.14
N PHE A 172 -4.53 52.92 -16.47
CA PHE A 172 -4.34 52.72 -15.03
C PHE A 172 -3.20 51.73 -14.81
N ARG A 173 -2.11 52.17 -14.16
CA ARG A 173 -0.86 51.40 -14.08
C ARG A 173 -0.42 51.15 -12.63
N LYS A 174 -0.15 49.89 -12.29
CA LYS A 174 0.69 49.52 -11.13
C LYS A 174 2.17 49.57 -11.55
N GLY A 175 2.88 50.60 -11.09
CA GLY A 175 4.31 50.86 -11.35
C GLY A 175 5.19 50.70 -10.09
N GLY A 176 6.38 51.32 -10.10
CA GLY A 176 7.23 51.52 -8.90
C GLY A 176 8.13 50.34 -8.46
N THR A 177 8.49 50.28 -7.17
CA THR A 177 9.42 49.29 -6.57
C THR A 177 8.67 48.31 -5.64
N GLY A 178 8.17 47.19 -6.18
CA GLY A 178 7.53 46.14 -5.39
C GLY A 178 6.09 46.45 -4.90
N GLY A 179 5.54 45.61 -4.01
CA GLY A 179 4.23 45.77 -3.36
C GLY A 179 3.00 45.20 -4.10
N THR A 180 1.88 45.09 -3.39
CA THR A 180 0.57 44.59 -3.86
C THR A 180 -0.49 45.69 -3.86
N LEU A 181 -1.12 45.93 -4.99
CA LEU A 181 -2.30 46.79 -5.13
C LEU A 181 -3.57 45.95 -4.95
N PHE A 182 -4.29 46.14 -3.85
CA PHE A 182 -5.57 45.50 -3.57
C PHE A 182 -6.72 46.33 -4.13
N LEU A 183 -7.49 45.76 -5.05
CA LEU A 183 -8.67 46.39 -5.64
C LEU A 183 -9.88 45.49 -5.37
N SER A 184 -10.96 46.05 -4.82
CA SER A 184 -12.22 45.31 -4.63
C SER A 184 -13.47 46.10 -5.07
N GLY A 185 -13.33 47.40 -5.38
CA GLY A 185 -14.45 48.24 -5.83
C GLY A 185 -14.93 47.95 -7.25
N GLU A 186 -16.14 48.43 -7.57
CA GLU A 186 -16.70 48.48 -8.93
C GLU A 186 -16.06 49.60 -9.75
N ASN A 187 -14.81 49.39 -10.20
CA ASN A 187 -14.09 50.40 -10.98
C ASN A 187 -14.66 50.46 -12.41
N VAL A 188 -14.86 51.68 -12.91
CA VAL A 188 -15.55 51.93 -14.20
C VAL A 188 -14.64 52.57 -15.26
N PHE A 189 -13.34 52.73 -14.98
CA PHE A 189 -12.42 53.26 -15.97
C PHE A 189 -12.36 52.33 -17.19
N THR A 190 -12.27 52.91 -18.39
CA THR A 190 -12.33 52.15 -19.66
C THR A 190 -10.98 52.00 -20.33
N GLY A 191 -9.97 52.77 -19.92
CA GLY A 191 -8.60 52.58 -20.40
C GLY A 191 -7.90 51.33 -19.86
N GLN A 192 -6.70 51.07 -20.37
CA GLN A 192 -5.97 49.82 -20.10
C GLN A 192 -5.51 49.71 -18.64
N MET A 193 -5.73 48.56 -18.02
CA MET A 193 -5.06 48.17 -16.79
C MET A 193 -3.67 47.57 -17.08
N GLN A 194 -2.64 48.08 -16.41
CA GLN A 194 -1.26 47.62 -16.59
C GLN A 194 -0.60 47.27 -15.25
N VAL A 195 -0.10 46.05 -15.11
CA VAL A 195 0.67 45.56 -13.95
C VAL A 195 2.14 45.44 -14.34
N PHE A 196 2.91 46.50 -14.15
CA PHE A 196 4.30 46.57 -14.62
C PHE A 196 5.32 46.20 -13.57
N VAL A 197 5.00 46.33 -12.28
CA VAL A 197 5.87 45.90 -11.16
C VAL A 197 5.02 45.42 -9.98
N GLY A 198 5.42 44.32 -9.34
CA GLY A 198 4.76 43.79 -8.14
C GLY A 198 3.47 43.05 -8.48
N SER A 199 2.47 43.17 -7.62
CA SER A 199 1.23 42.40 -7.69
C SER A 199 -0.02 43.29 -7.66
N VAL A 200 -1.11 42.79 -8.23
CA VAL A 200 -2.47 43.32 -8.03
C VAL A 200 -3.33 42.21 -7.46
N SER A 201 -4.00 42.43 -6.33
CA SER A 201 -4.93 41.49 -5.73
C SER A 201 -6.36 41.93 -5.97
N VAL A 202 -7.21 41.00 -6.41
CA VAL A 202 -8.63 41.23 -6.68
C VAL A 202 -9.46 40.09 -6.15
N ASP A 203 -10.67 40.40 -5.70
CA ASP A 203 -11.68 39.42 -5.32
C ASP A 203 -12.57 38.97 -6.50
N ARG A 204 -12.58 39.74 -7.59
CA ARG A 204 -13.32 39.44 -8.83
C ARG A 204 -12.66 40.06 -10.07
N PHE A 205 -12.84 39.43 -11.22
CA PHE A 205 -12.39 39.89 -12.54
C PHE A 205 -13.51 40.57 -13.34
N GLU A 206 -14.72 40.05 -13.22
CA GLU A 206 -15.93 40.31 -14.01
C GLU A 206 -15.70 40.19 -15.52
N ASN A 207 -16.74 40.37 -16.32
CA ASN A 207 -16.60 40.41 -17.77
C ASN A 207 -16.13 41.78 -18.26
N ILE A 208 -15.63 41.82 -19.49
CA ILE A 208 -15.36 43.03 -20.26
C ILE A 208 -16.61 43.90 -20.30
N SER A 209 -16.41 45.21 -20.22
CA SER A 209 -17.49 46.22 -20.16
C SER A 209 -18.30 46.26 -18.87
N ASP A 210 -18.16 45.27 -17.99
CA ASP A 210 -18.75 45.31 -16.65
C ASP A 210 -17.83 46.05 -15.66
N PRO A 211 -18.39 46.85 -14.72
CA PRO A 211 -17.64 47.43 -13.62
C PRO A 211 -16.95 46.34 -12.78
N SER A 212 -15.63 46.46 -12.61
CA SER A 212 -14.82 45.45 -11.93
C SER A 212 -13.66 46.06 -11.15
N PRO A 213 -13.00 45.32 -10.25
CA PRO A 213 -11.74 45.76 -9.65
C PRO A 213 -10.67 46.13 -10.67
N LEU A 214 -10.70 45.57 -11.88
CA LEU A 214 -9.73 45.81 -12.95
C LEU A 214 -10.23 46.83 -14.00
N GLY A 215 -11.33 47.53 -13.73
CA GLY A 215 -11.96 48.51 -14.63
C GLY A 215 -13.03 47.92 -15.53
N ALA A 216 -13.73 48.75 -16.30
CA ALA A 216 -14.78 48.35 -17.26
C ALA A 216 -14.30 48.41 -18.73
N GLY A 217 -12.99 48.51 -18.94
CA GLY A 217 -12.38 48.56 -20.28
C GLY A 217 -12.52 47.25 -21.07
N ASN A 218 -12.43 47.37 -22.39
CA ASN A 218 -12.35 46.24 -23.32
C ASN A 218 -10.93 46.01 -23.87
N ILE A 219 -9.94 46.68 -23.28
CA ILE A 219 -8.53 46.57 -23.63
C ILE A 219 -7.90 45.46 -22.76
N PRO A 220 -7.02 44.60 -23.32
CA PRO A 220 -6.35 43.56 -22.54
C PRO A 220 -5.60 44.13 -21.33
N ILE A 221 -5.70 43.42 -20.20
CA ILE A 221 -4.93 43.72 -18.99
C ILE A 221 -3.49 43.30 -19.26
N GLN A 222 -2.56 44.26 -19.27
CA GLN A 222 -1.15 43.96 -19.50
C GLN A 222 -0.49 43.59 -18.18
N VAL A 223 0.21 42.45 -18.13
CA VAL A 223 0.92 42.00 -16.93
C VAL A 223 2.37 41.70 -17.27
N GLY A 224 3.30 42.37 -16.60
CA GLY A 224 4.73 42.32 -16.93
C GLY A 224 5.17 43.54 -17.74
N ASN A 225 6.45 43.91 -17.59
CA ASN A 225 7.06 45.06 -18.28
C ASN A 225 8.26 44.66 -19.16
N GLY A 226 8.42 43.36 -19.43
CA GLY A 226 9.56 42.79 -20.15
C GLY A 226 10.82 42.59 -19.32
N THR A 227 10.99 43.17 -18.13
CA THR A 227 12.20 42.98 -17.29
C THR A 227 11.93 42.24 -15.99
N GLN A 228 10.67 42.24 -15.54
CA GLN A 228 10.25 41.67 -14.27
C GLN A 228 9.00 40.81 -14.45
N THR A 229 8.88 39.76 -13.63
CA THR A 229 7.65 39.00 -13.49
C THR A 229 6.68 39.74 -12.57
N CYS A 230 5.47 39.99 -13.04
CA CYS A 230 4.43 40.72 -12.31
C CYS A 230 3.20 39.84 -12.11
N SER A 231 2.41 40.09 -11.07
CA SER A 231 1.35 39.15 -10.68
C SER A 231 -0.02 39.77 -10.59
N ILE A 232 -1.06 39.00 -10.95
CA ILE A 232 -2.43 39.19 -10.48
C ILE A 232 -2.75 38.07 -9.50
N ILE A 233 -3.33 38.40 -8.35
CA ILE A 233 -3.73 37.48 -7.29
C ILE A 233 -5.25 37.54 -7.17
N TYR A 234 -5.92 36.43 -7.48
CA TYR A 234 -7.34 36.26 -7.29
C TYR A 234 -7.62 35.67 -5.90
N THR A 235 -8.53 36.29 -5.14
CA THR A 235 -8.92 35.87 -3.79
C THR A 235 -10.43 35.60 -3.66
N GLY A 236 -11.15 35.54 -4.78
CA GLY A 236 -12.61 35.40 -4.81
C GLY A 236 -13.15 34.01 -4.47
N SER A 237 -14.46 33.88 -4.51
CA SER A 237 -15.20 32.63 -4.24
C SER A 237 -15.53 31.79 -5.47
N GLY A 238 -15.01 32.15 -6.63
CA GLY A 238 -15.19 31.44 -7.90
C GLY A 238 -15.88 32.30 -8.96
N GLU A 239 -15.37 32.26 -10.18
CA GLU A 239 -15.80 33.14 -11.26
C GLU A 239 -15.45 32.59 -12.66
N THR A 240 -16.27 32.94 -13.65
CA THR A 240 -15.93 32.83 -15.07
C THR A 240 -15.86 34.23 -15.67
N THR A 241 -14.77 34.52 -16.39
CA THR A 241 -14.50 35.83 -16.95
C THR A 241 -14.05 35.74 -18.41
N ASN A 242 -14.53 36.67 -19.21
CA ASN A 242 -14.14 36.87 -20.60
C ASN A 242 -12.98 37.89 -20.77
N ARG A 243 -12.29 38.25 -19.68
CA ARG A 243 -11.17 39.20 -19.68
C ARG A 243 -9.92 38.64 -20.38
N TYR A 244 -9.22 39.50 -21.11
CA TYR A 244 -7.96 39.17 -21.78
C TYR A 244 -6.75 39.60 -20.94
N ILE A 245 -5.73 38.73 -20.87
CA ILE A 245 -4.44 39.01 -20.23
C ILE A 245 -3.34 39.01 -21.30
N ALA A 246 -2.71 40.17 -21.49
CA ALA A 246 -1.53 40.30 -22.31
C ALA A 246 -0.26 40.10 -21.46
N VAL A 247 0.56 39.11 -21.80
CA VAL A 247 1.88 38.91 -21.17
C VAL A 247 2.82 39.99 -21.69
N GLY A 248 3.14 40.95 -20.83
CA GLY A 248 3.61 42.28 -21.22
C GLY A 248 4.94 42.30 -21.96
N ALA A 249 4.98 43.13 -23.00
CA ALA A 249 6.17 43.46 -23.77
C ALA A 249 6.79 44.78 -23.27
N GLY A 250 8.08 44.76 -22.93
CA GLY A 250 8.87 45.96 -22.64
C GLY A 250 9.64 46.45 -23.87
N PRO A 251 10.01 47.74 -23.96
CA PRO A 251 10.66 48.33 -25.14
C PRO A 251 12.17 48.03 -25.28
N ALA A 252 12.70 46.85 -24.90
CA ALA A 252 14.13 46.56 -25.01
C ALA A 252 14.49 45.09 -25.33
N SER A 253 15.61 44.93 -26.02
CA SER A 253 16.15 43.77 -26.74
C SER A 253 16.70 42.60 -25.91
N SER A 254 16.21 42.38 -24.68
CA SER A 254 16.67 41.29 -23.81
C SER A 254 15.64 40.89 -22.74
N ALA A 255 14.37 41.14 -23.03
CA ALA A 255 13.29 41.17 -22.06
C ALA A 255 12.72 39.78 -21.68
N SER A 256 13.21 39.17 -20.59
CA SER A 256 12.72 37.90 -19.98
C SER A 256 11.56 38.04 -18.98
N GLY A 257 10.87 39.19 -18.94
CA GLY A 257 9.75 39.43 -18.01
C GLY A 257 8.53 38.55 -18.29
N GLY A 258 7.75 38.24 -17.25
CA GLY A 258 6.59 37.35 -17.32
C GLY A 258 5.33 37.86 -16.61
N ALA A 259 4.23 37.15 -16.79
CA ALA A 259 2.96 37.37 -16.10
C ALA A 259 2.67 36.20 -15.18
N THR A 260 2.28 36.46 -13.94
CA THR A 260 1.83 35.43 -13.00
C THR A 260 0.35 35.66 -12.68
N ILE A 261 -0.48 34.63 -12.85
CA ILE A 261 -1.86 34.61 -12.40
C ILE A 261 -1.93 33.62 -11.25
N THR A 262 -2.26 34.10 -10.05
CA THR A 262 -2.34 33.28 -8.85
C THR A 262 -3.78 33.17 -8.37
N ASN A 263 -4.36 31.97 -8.33
CA ASN A 263 -5.63 31.73 -7.67
C ASN A 263 -5.42 31.29 -6.21
N ASN A 264 -5.60 32.22 -5.27
CA ASN A 264 -5.64 31.96 -3.82
C ASN A 264 -7.07 32.10 -3.25
N GLY A 265 -8.07 32.13 -4.12
CA GLY A 265 -9.48 32.18 -3.78
C GLY A 265 -10.00 30.83 -3.27
N SER A 266 -11.24 30.84 -2.80
CA SER A 266 -11.95 29.63 -2.37
C SER A 266 -12.64 28.89 -3.52
N GLY A 267 -12.81 29.54 -4.68
CA GLY A 267 -13.45 28.94 -5.86
C GLY A 267 -12.63 29.00 -7.15
N PRO A 268 -13.16 28.41 -8.24
CA PRO A 268 -12.44 28.29 -9.51
C PRO A 268 -12.33 29.64 -10.22
N LEU A 269 -11.19 29.92 -10.86
CA LEU A 269 -11.05 31.04 -11.79
C LEU A 269 -11.04 30.48 -13.21
N VAL A 270 -12.02 30.85 -14.02
CA VAL A 270 -12.21 30.35 -15.39
C VAL A 270 -12.08 31.49 -16.40
N PHE A 271 -11.17 31.35 -17.35
CA PHE A 271 -11.05 32.25 -18.50
C PHE A 271 -11.76 31.64 -19.71
N ASP A 272 -12.85 32.28 -20.18
CA ASP A 272 -13.72 31.74 -21.25
C ASP A 272 -13.59 32.44 -22.61
N ALA A 273 -12.99 33.63 -22.67
CA ALA A 273 -12.70 34.32 -23.93
C ALA A 273 -11.34 33.95 -24.48
N ALA A 274 -11.24 33.64 -25.77
CA ALA A 274 -9.97 33.42 -26.47
C ALA A 274 -8.92 34.48 -26.06
N ASN A 275 -7.80 34.09 -25.43
CA ASN A 275 -6.77 35.01 -24.99
C ASN A 275 -5.98 35.43 -26.23
N ARG A 276 -6.61 36.26 -27.05
CA ARG A 276 -6.09 36.72 -28.33
C ARG A 276 -4.89 37.60 -28.06
N SER A 277 -3.74 37.20 -28.59
CA SER A 277 -2.79 38.17 -29.11
C SER A 277 -3.55 39.04 -30.11
N ALA A 278 -3.68 40.34 -29.83
CA ALA A 278 -4.45 41.25 -30.66
C ALA A 278 -3.84 41.37 -32.06
N ALA A 279 -4.34 40.58 -33.01
CA ALA A 279 -4.11 40.85 -34.42
C ALA A 279 -5.13 41.91 -34.89
N GLY A 280 -4.76 43.20 -34.77
CA GLY A 280 -5.30 44.27 -35.63
C GLY A 280 -6.03 45.47 -34.98
N THR A 281 -5.43 46.65 -35.19
CA THR A 281 -6.03 48.00 -35.36
C THR A 281 -6.46 48.86 -34.15
N ASN A 282 -6.12 48.54 -32.89
CA ASN A 282 -6.33 49.52 -31.81
C ASN A 282 -5.16 50.53 -31.74
N PRO A 283 -5.39 51.86 -31.89
CA PRO A 283 -4.36 52.91 -31.86
C PRO A 283 -3.57 53.03 -30.54
N PHE A 284 -3.96 52.32 -29.48
CA PHE A 284 -3.25 52.31 -28.19
C PHE A 284 -2.12 51.26 -28.10
N ASP A 285 -1.85 50.51 -29.16
CA ASP A 285 -0.57 49.77 -29.33
C ASP A 285 0.65 50.71 -29.47
N ASN A 286 0.45 52.03 -29.57
CA ASN A 286 1.50 53.03 -29.76
C ASN A 286 1.89 53.82 -28.49
N GLY A 287 2.09 53.11 -27.39
CA GLY A 287 2.73 53.63 -26.17
C GLY A 287 4.26 53.42 -26.12
N ARG A 288 4.97 53.71 -27.23
CA ARG A 288 6.44 53.55 -27.47
C ARG A 288 6.98 52.11 -27.51
N PHE A 289 6.73 51.41 -28.62
CA PHE A 289 7.81 50.68 -29.29
C PHE A 289 8.40 51.60 -30.36
N ASN A 290 9.36 52.46 -29.95
CA ASN A 290 10.10 53.27 -30.91
C ASN A 290 11.02 52.34 -31.71
N THR A 291 10.75 52.31 -33.01
CA THR A 291 11.58 51.85 -34.12
C THR A 291 13.04 52.28 -33.96
N ASN A 292 13.91 51.36 -33.54
CA ASN A 292 15.32 51.28 -33.94
C ASN A 292 15.99 50.04 -33.31
N TYR A 293 15.45 48.85 -33.57
CA TYR A 293 16.20 47.62 -33.29
C TYR A 293 16.24 46.75 -34.54
N GLN A 294 17.36 46.84 -35.25
CA GLN A 294 17.75 45.98 -36.36
C GLN A 294 19.00 45.15 -36.00
N GLY A 295 19.11 44.67 -34.76
CA GLY A 295 20.36 44.04 -34.35
C GLY A 295 20.30 43.20 -33.08
N ASP A 296 19.55 42.11 -33.10
CA ASP A 296 19.93 40.82 -32.49
C ASP A 296 18.83 39.81 -32.83
N ASN A 297 19.22 38.62 -33.31
CA ASN A 297 18.34 37.55 -33.76
C ASN A 297 17.84 36.68 -32.59
N THR A 298 17.94 37.17 -31.34
CA THR A 298 17.48 36.48 -30.14
C THR A 298 16.01 36.77 -29.87
N VAL A 299 15.18 35.74 -30.05
CA VAL A 299 13.75 35.77 -29.74
C VAL A 299 13.56 35.92 -28.22
N PRO A 300 12.92 36.98 -27.70
CA PRO A 300 12.67 37.10 -26.28
C PRO A 300 11.65 36.04 -25.83
N VAL A 301 12.04 35.23 -24.85
CA VAL A 301 11.20 34.22 -24.22
C VAL A 301 10.43 34.86 -23.06
N ARG A 302 9.11 34.71 -23.04
CA ARG A 302 8.23 35.26 -21.98
C ARG A 302 7.56 34.14 -21.21
N THR A 303 7.38 34.28 -19.90
CA THR A 303 6.72 33.24 -19.10
C THR A 303 5.34 33.69 -18.64
N LEU A 304 4.29 32.92 -18.98
CA LEU A 304 3.02 32.95 -18.29
C LEU A 304 3.05 31.92 -17.16
N THR A 305 2.98 32.37 -15.91
CA THR A 305 2.90 31.51 -14.74
C THR A 305 1.45 31.41 -14.27
N ILE A 306 0.88 30.21 -14.28
CA ILE A 306 -0.38 29.88 -13.61
C ILE A 306 -0.06 29.26 -12.26
N ASN A 307 -0.53 29.89 -11.19
CA ASN A 307 -0.19 29.58 -9.81
C ASN A 307 -1.46 29.54 -8.93
N GLY A 308 -1.34 29.10 -7.69
CA GLY A 308 -2.43 29.12 -6.74
C GLY A 308 -2.42 27.95 -5.77
N THR A 309 -3.14 28.11 -4.66
CA THR A 309 -3.39 27.07 -3.67
C THR A 309 -4.86 26.66 -3.61
N ASN A 310 -5.69 27.16 -4.53
CA ASN A 310 -7.12 26.86 -4.56
C ASN A 310 -7.37 25.35 -4.70
N SER A 311 -8.29 24.82 -3.90
CA SER A 311 -8.67 23.40 -3.90
C SER A 311 -9.63 23.01 -5.01
N THR A 312 -10.20 24.00 -5.70
CA THR A 312 -11.08 23.86 -6.85
C THR A 312 -10.29 23.89 -8.17
N ASP A 313 -10.89 23.48 -9.27
CA ASP A 313 -10.20 23.43 -10.56
C ASP A 313 -10.30 24.79 -11.27
N SER A 314 -9.19 25.51 -11.43
CA SER A 314 -9.14 26.68 -12.30
C SER A 314 -8.98 26.25 -13.77
N GLU A 315 -9.50 27.03 -14.71
CA GLU A 315 -9.57 26.60 -16.11
C GLU A 315 -9.26 27.74 -17.08
N ILE A 316 -8.47 27.45 -18.10
CA ILE A 316 -8.25 28.28 -19.28
C ILE A 316 -8.94 27.58 -20.45
N ARG A 317 -10.16 28.03 -20.78
CA ARG A 317 -10.93 27.56 -21.95
C ARG A 317 -10.50 28.23 -23.24
N SER A 318 -9.79 29.33 -23.10
CA SER A 318 -9.28 30.17 -24.16
C SER A 318 -7.96 29.64 -24.73
N GLU A 319 -7.60 30.07 -25.93
CA GLU A 319 -6.26 29.88 -26.50
C GLU A 319 -5.21 30.68 -25.71
N ILE A 320 -4.07 30.07 -25.41
CA ILE A 320 -2.79 30.73 -25.10
C ILE A 320 -1.97 30.71 -26.39
N ALA A 321 -1.66 31.88 -26.94
CA ALA A 321 -0.97 32.04 -28.21
C ALA A 321 0.28 32.90 -28.09
N ASP A 322 1.30 32.58 -28.89
CA ASP A 322 2.44 33.45 -29.10
C ASP A 322 2.02 34.78 -29.74
N GLN A 323 2.74 35.85 -29.41
CA GLN A 323 2.54 37.15 -30.06
C GLN A 323 3.36 37.21 -31.36
N ALA A 324 2.67 37.37 -32.49
CA ALA A 324 3.30 37.71 -33.77
C ALA A 324 3.32 39.23 -33.94
N TYR A 325 4.50 39.85 -33.89
CA TYR A 325 4.67 41.27 -34.20
C TYR A 325 5.74 41.46 -35.28
N ALA A 326 5.33 42.05 -36.41
CA ALA A 326 6.18 42.61 -37.47
C ALA A 326 7.55 41.90 -37.71
N GLN A 327 7.52 40.60 -38.02
CA GLN A 327 8.66 39.71 -38.33
C GLN A 327 9.48 39.12 -37.15
N VAL A 328 9.07 39.30 -35.90
CA VAL A 328 9.65 38.59 -34.74
C VAL A 328 8.55 37.74 -34.08
N THR A 329 8.67 36.42 -34.18
CA THR A 329 7.84 35.48 -33.39
C THR A 329 8.43 35.38 -31.99
N THR A 330 7.75 35.89 -30.97
CA THR A 330 8.12 35.67 -29.55
C THR A 330 7.53 34.36 -29.04
N SER A 331 8.25 33.62 -28.20
CA SER A 331 7.71 32.39 -27.60
C SER A 331 7.23 32.61 -26.17
N ILE A 332 5.99 32.19 -25.90
CA ILE A 332 5.45 32.09 -24.53
C ILE A 332 5.82 30.72 -23.96
N GLN A 333 6.51 30.71 -22.83
CA GLN A 333 6.62 29.58 -21.92
C GLN A 333 5.44 29.57 -20.95
N LEU A 334 4.93 28.38 -20.66
CA LEU A 334 3.92 28.18 -19.63
C LEU A 334 4.57 27.59 -18.38
N ALA A 335 4.42 28.24 -17.23
CA ALA A 335 4.85 27.70 -15.95
C ALA A 335 3.65 27.41 -15.06
N LYS A 336 3.54 26.18 -14.54
CA LYS A 336 2.55 25.79 -13.54
C LYS A 336 3.20 25.68 -12.17
N GLY A 337 2.81 26.55 -11.25
CA GLY A 337 3.24 26.56 -9.85
C GLY A 337 2.08 26.37 -8.87
N GLY A 338 2.38 26.32 -7.57
CA GLY A 338 1.39 26.18 -6.50
C GLY A 338 0.71 24.80 -6.45
N SER A 339 0.06 24.49 -5.33
CA SER A 339 -0.58 23.19 -5.09
C SER A 339 -1.90 23.01 -5.85
N GLY A 340 -2.52 24.10 -6.32
CA GLY A 340 -3.81 24.06 -7.00
C GLY A 340 -3.77 23.38 -8.37
N LYS A 341 -4.95 23.08 -8.92
CA LYS A 341 -5.11 22.46 -10.24
C LYS A 341 -5.55 23.49 -11.28
N TRP A 342 -4.87 23.47 -12.41
CA TRP A 342 -5.24 24.27 -13.58
C TRP A 342 -5.52 23.35 -14.79
N ILE A 343 -6.62 23.63 -15.48
CA ILE A 343 -7.07 22.90 -16.67
C ILE A 343 -6.84 23.76 -17.91
N LEU A 344 -6.25 23.19 -18.96
CA LEU A 344 -6.21 23.76 -20.30
C LEU A 344 -7.22 23.03 -21.19
N SER A 345 -8.34 23.67 -21.47
CA SER A 345 -9.39 23.13 -22.36
C SER A 345 -9.52 23.89 -23.68
N GLY A 346 -8.83 25.02 -23.81
CA GLY A 346 -8.69 25.77 -25.05
C GLY A 346 -7.67 25.18 -26.03
N ALA A 347 -7.74 25.64 -27.28
CA ALA A 347 -6.82 25.28 -28.35
C ALA A 347 -5.56 26.17 -28.29
N ASN A 348 -4.52 25.71 -27.60
CA ASN A 348 -3.31 26.48 -27.35
C ASN A 348 -2.30 26.40 -28.51
N THR A 349 -1.60 27.49 -28.81
CA THR A 349 -0.63 27.58 -29.92
C THR A 349 0.74 28.13 -29.52
N TYR A 350 0.96 28.44 -28.23
CA TYR A 350 2.27 28.89 -27.74
C TYR A 350 3.39 27.90 -28.05
N SER A 351 4.58 28.39 -28.37
CA SER A 351 5.70 27.54 -28.81
C SER A 351 6.77 27.27 -27.74
N GLY A 352 6.75 27.98 -26.62
CA GLY A 352 7.73 27.81 -25.55
C GLY A 352 7.51 26.55 -24.70
N THR A 353 8.52 26.21 -23.92
CA THR A 353 8.50 25.11 -22.95
C THR A 353 7.35 25.25 -21.95
N THR A 354 6.70 24.13 -21.63
CA THR A 354 5.80 24.04 -20.48
C THR A 354 6.55 23.45 -19.28
N THR A 355 6.60 24.15 -18.15
CA THR A 355 7.24 23.69 -16.91
C THR A 355 6.20 23.54 -15.81
N ILE A 356 6.05 22.34 -15.26
CA ILE A 356 5.13 22.03 -14.16
C ILE A 356 5.96 21.79 -12.91
N SER A 357 6.00 22.78 -12.02
CA SER A 357 6.82 22.75 -10.80
C SER A 357 6.05 22.27 -9.56
N ALA A 358 4.72 22.42 -9.54
CA ALA A 358 3.87 21.99 -8.42
C ALA A 358 2.40 21.82 -8.84
N GLY A 359 1.64 21.06 -8.04
CA GLY A 359 0.20 20.82 -8.25
C GLY A 359 -0.09 20.03 -9.54
N THR A 360 -1.25 20.29 -10.15
CA THR A 360 -1.70 19.56 -11.33
C THR A 360 -1.96 20.47 -12.52
N LEU A 361 -1.38 20.13 -13.68
CA LEU A 361 -1.80 20.66 -14.98
C LEU A 361 -2.61 19.58 -15.71
N GLN A 362 -3.86 19.86 -16.05
CA GLN A 362 -4.72 18.93 -16.77
C GLN A 362 -5.04 19.45 -18.17
N ILE A 363 -5.04 18.56 -19.16
CA ILE A 363 -5.36 18.85 -20.56
C ILE A 363 -6.74 18.28 -20.88
N GLY A 364 -7.67 19.16 -21.23
CA GLY A 364 -9.07 18.83 -21.48
C GLY A 364 -9.89 18.58 -20.21
N THR A 365 -11.21 18.52 -20.37
CA THR A 365 -12.21 18.26 -19.31
C THR A 365 -12.92 16.91 -19.47
N GLY A 366 -12.52 16.11 -20.46
CA GLY A 366 -13.21 14.90 -20.90
C GLY A 366 -13.96 15.04 -22.23
N GLY A 367 -13.85 16.19 -22.91
CA GLY A 367 -14.33 16.39 -24.28
C GLY A 367 -13.21 16.35 -25.33
N THR A 368 -13.47 16.93 -26.50
CA THR A 368 -12.58 16.93 -27.69
C THR A 368 -11.73 18.20 -27.89
N THR A 369 -11.70 19.12 -26.90
CA THR A 369 -10.85 20.32 -26.93
C THR A 369 -9.87 20.39 -25.75
N GLY A 370 -8.70 21.01 -25.98
CA GLY A 370 -7.61 21.15 -24.99
C GLY A 370 -6.29 20.56 -25.47
N ASN A 371 -5.21 21.34 -25.46
CA ASN A 371 -3.87 20.84 -25.79
C ASN A 371 -2.80 21.65 -25.07
N LEU A 372 -1.59 21.09 -25.06
CA LEU A 372 -0.37 21.88 -24.78
C LEU A 372 0.12 22.56 -26.06
N GLY A 373 0.92 23.60 -25.88
CA GLY A 373 1.65 24.28 -26.96
C GLY A 373 2.68 23.39 -27.66
N THR A 374 3.41 23.93 -28.63
CA THR A 374 4.32 23.14 -29.49
C THR A 374 5.68 22.83 -28.88
N GLY A 375 6.03 23.44 -27.75
CA GLY A 375 7.29 23.23 -27.05
C GLY A 375 7.36 21.95 -26.20
N PRO A 376 8.55 21.60 -25.68
CA PRO A 376 8.73 20.46 -24.79
C PRO A 376 8.09 20.68 -23.41
N VAL A 377 7.97 19.61 -22.63
CA VAL A 377 7.42 19.64 -21.27
C VAL A 377 8.44 19.19 -20.23
N ILE A 378 8.58 19.97 -19.18
CA ILE A 378 9.30 19.61 -17.95
C ILE A 378 8.24 19.40 -16.86
N ASN A 379 7.94 18.15 -16.55
CA ASN A 379 6.97 17.77 -15.53
C ASN A 379 7.68 17.34 -14.23
N ASN A 380 7.63 18.17 -13.20
CA ASN A 380 8.12 17.87 -11.84
C ASN A 380 6.99 17.73 -10.82
N ALA A 381 5.73 17.67 -11.26
CA ALA A 381 4.56 17.49 -10.40
C ALA A 381 3.56 16.51 -11.04
N THR A 382 2.35 16.93 -11.43
CA THR A 382 1.38 16.05 -12.08
C THR A 382 0.87 16.65 -13.39
N LEU A 383 1.01 15.88 -14.48
CA LEU A 383 0.42 16.16 -15.79
C LEU A 383 -0.70 15.16 -16.09
N VAL A 384 -1.90 15.66 -16.40
CA VAL A 384 -3.07 14.83 -16.68
C VAL A 384 -3.56 15.05 -18.11
N PHE A 385 -3.78 13.97 -18.86
CA PHE A 385 -4.49 14.00 -20.14
C PHE A 385 -5.91 13.44 -19.98
N LYS A 386 -6.92 14.29 -20.12
CA LYS A 386 -8.35 13.97 -20.00
C LYS A 386 -9.10 14.34 -21.28
N ARG A 387 -8.76 13.65 -22.37
CA ARG A 387 -9.37 13.78 -23.72
C ARG A 387 -10.26 12.59 -24.06
N SER A 388 -11.41 12.83 -24.70
CA SER A 388 -12.28 11.75 -25.17
C SER A 388 -11.94 11.23 -26.57
N ASP A 389 -11.27 12.06 -27.37
CA ASP A 389 -10.76 11.75 -28.70
C ASP A 389 -9.32 11.23 -28.66
N ASP A 390 -8.91 10.62 -29.76
CA ASP A 390 -7.57 10.08 -29.95
C ASP A 390 -6.60 11.21 -30.32
N ILE A 391 -5.48 11.29 -29.60
CA ILE A 391 -4.44 12.29 -29.83
C ILE A 391 -3.05 11.66 -29.87
N ALA A 392 -2.21 12.15 -30.77
CA ALA A 392 -0.77 11.90 -30.75
C ALA A 392 -0.06 13.04 -30.00
N TYR A 393 0.91 12.68 -29.16
CA TYR A 393 1.73 13.61 -28.42
C TYR A 393 3.22 13.25 -28.58
N ASP A 394 3.82 13.79 -29.63
CA ASP A 394 5.19 13.42 -30.05
C ASP A 394 6.27 14.38 -29.53
N ARG A 395 5.98 15.08 -28.44
CA ARG A 395 6.89 16.04 -27.81
C ARG A 395 7.49 15.44 -26.56
N ASP A 396 8.74 15.78 -26.27
CA ASP A 396 9.45 15.24 -25.10
C ASP A 396 8.81 15.75 -23.81
N ILE A 397 8.45 14.79 -22.95
CA ILE A 397 8.12 15.01 -21.53
C ILE A 397 9.32 14.52 -20.71
N THR A 398 9.85 15.42 -19.89
CA THR A 398 11.00 15.20 -18.99
C THR A 398 10.63 15.53 -17.55
N GLY A 399 11.50 15.24 -16.59
CA GLY A 399 11.31 15.59 -15.17
C GLY A 399 10.89 14.41 -14.29
N THR A 400 10.66 14.68 -13.00
CA THR A 400 10.41 13.66 -11.97
C THR A 400 8.93 13.44 -11.63
N GLY A 401 8.04 14.22 -12.25
CA GLY A 401 6.60 14.22 -11.97
C GLY A 401 5.85 13.01 -12.53
N SER A 402 4.63 12.82 -12.05
CA SER A 402 3.71 11.79 -12.50
C SER A 402 2.94 12.20 -13.76
N LEU A 403 2.62 11.21 -14.59
CA LEU A 403 1.72 11.34 -15.72
C LEU A 403 0.44 10.54 -15.47
N VAL A 404 -0.71 11.13 -15.74
CA VAL A 404 -2.02 10.49 -15.60
C VAL A 404 -2.78 10.56 -16.92
N LYS A 405 -3.22 9.41 -17.41
CA LYS A 405 -4.11 9.29 -18.55
C LYS A 405 -5.49 8.88 -18.05
N SER A 406 -6.44 9.82 -18.03
CA SER A 406 -7.78 9.64 -17.44
C SER A 406 -8.94 9.93 -18.40
N GLY A 407 -8.64 10.32 -19.65
CA GLY A 407 -9.64 10.47 -20.71
C GLY A 407 -9.98 9.15 -21.40
N ALA A 408 -11.16 9.04 -22.02
CA ALA A 408 -11.61 7.81 -22.69
C ALA A 408 -10.90 7.51 -24.03
N GLY A 409 -10.35 8.53 -24.70
CA GLY A 409 -9.68 8.36 -26.01
C GLY A 409 -8.30 7.69 -25.91
N VAL A 410 -7.63 7.53 -27.04
CA VAL A 410 -6.24 7.03 -27.12
C VAL A 410 -5.26 8.19 -27.01
N LEU A 411 -4.30 8.10 -26.08
CA LEU A 411 -3.11 8.96 -26.09
C LEU A 411 -1.96 8.17 -26.71
N THR A 412 -1.41 8.61 -27.82
CA THR A 412 -0.27 7.94 -28.49
C THR A 412 1.01 8.72 -28.25
N PHE A 413 2.05 8.04 -27.76
CA PHE A 413 3.42 8.55 -27.76
C PHE A 413 4.19 7.92 -28.92
N GLY A 414 4.46 8.69 -29.97
CA GLY A 414 5.31 8.26 -31.09
C GLY A 414 6.81 8.38 -30.79
N THR A 415 7.20 9.18 -29.79
CA THR A 415 8.59 9.38 -29.36
C THR A 415 8.84 8.86 -27.95
N ALA A 416 10.09 8.51 -27.66
CA ALA A 416 10.51 8.05 -26.34
C ALA A 416 10.41 9.18 -25.29
N GLN A 417 9.67 8.92 -24.22
CA GLN A 417 9.50 9.87 -23.12
C GLN A 417 10.57 9.64 -22.04
N SER A 418 11.08 10.73 -21.44
CA SER A 418 12.23 10.70 -20.53
C SER A 418 11.90 11.14 -19.09
N TYR A 419 10.63 11.27 -18.75
CA TYR A 419 10.21 11.52 -17.37
C TYR A 419 10.38 10.25 -16.51
N THR A 420 10.76 10.43 -15.24
CA THR A 420 11.11 9.31 -14.34
C THR A 420 10.01 8.96 -13.34
N GLY A 421 9.03 9.86 -13.16
CA GLY A 421 7.89 9.60 -12.29
C GLY A 421 6.94 8.53 -12.84
N PRO A 422 5.96 8.11 -12.03
CA PRO A 422 5.04 7.03 -12.41
C PRO A 422 4.03 7.49 -13.47
N THR A 423 3.54 6.52 -14.24
CA THR A 423 2.45 6.64 -15.20
C THR A 423 1.23 5.90 -14.68
N SER A 424 0.11 6.60 -14.51
CA SER A 424 -1.19 6.03 -14.17
C SER A 424 -2.11 6.09 -15.39
N ILE A 425 -2.65 4.95 -15.81
CA ILE A 425 -3.62 4.84 -16.90
C ILE A 425 -4.95 4.47 -16.25
N GLU A 426 -5.79 5.48 -16.03
CA GLU A 426 -7.05 5.38 -15.28
C GLU A 426 -8.25 5.12 -16.21
N ALA A 427 -8.17 5.54 -17.48
CA ALA A 427 -9.21 5.30 -18.48
C ALA A 427 -8.66 5.34 -19.92
N GLY A 428 -9.39 4.72 -20.83
CA GLY A 428 -9.04 4.64 -22.26
C GLY A 428 -7.71 3.91 -22.48
N THR A 429 -7.00 4.31 -23.54
CA THR A 429 -5.73 3.68 -23.92
C THR A 429 -4.58 4.68 -23.88
N LEU A 430 -3.43 4.27 -23.33
CA LEU A 430 -2.12 4.87 -23.61
C LEU A 430 -1.38 3.96 -24.59
N SER A 431 -1.12 4.44 -25.80
CA SER A 431 -0.45 3.68 -26.85
C SER A 431 0.99 4.15 -27.06
N ILE A 432 1.89 3.19 -27.26
CA ILE A 432 3.28 3.42 -27.63
C ILE A 432 3.44 3.12 -29.12
N GLY A 433 3.78 4.14 -29.90
CA GLY A 433 4.07 3.98 -31.32
C GLY A 433 5.40 3.29 -31.59
N GLU A 434 5.75 3.10 -32.87
CA GLU A 434 6.93 2.36 -33.32
C GLU A 434 8.24 2.75 -32.62
N THR A 435 8.48 4.05 -32.47
CA THR A 435 9.67 4.63 -31.80
C THR A 435 9.38 5.18 -30.40
N GLY A 436 8.16 4.99 -29.90
CA GLY A 436 7.74 5.42 -28.58
C GLY A 436 8.37 4.57 -27.47
N SER A 437 8.47 5.12 -26.26
CA SER A 437 8.91 4.37 -25.08
C SER A 437 8.54 5.08 -23.79
N LEU A 438 8.25 4.29 -22.74
CA LEU A 438 8.12 4.73 -21.34
C LEU A 438 9.18 4.12 -20.44
N ALA A 439 10.30 3.65 -20.99
CA ALA A 439 11.32 2.93 -20.23
C ALA A 439 11.89 3.72 -19.03
N ALA A 440 11.87 5.06 -19.09
CA ALA A 440 12.33 5.92 -17.99
C ALA A 440 11.33 6.00 -16.82
N SER A 441 10.04 5.76 -17.05
CA SER A 441 9.01 5.84 -16.00
C SER A 441 9.25 4.75 -14.96
N SER A 442 9.28 5.12 -13.69
CA SER A 442 9.52 4.17 -12.58
C SER A 442 8.42 3.11 -12.43
N ARG A 443 7.17 3.45 -12.78
CA ARG A 443 6.04 2.52 -12.68
C ARG A 443 4.97 2.85 -13.71
N ILE A 444 4.41 1.83 -14.34
CA ILE A 444 3.21 1.92 -15.17
C ILE A 444 2.10 1.15 -14.45
N THR A 445 1.01 1.84 -14.11
CA THR A 445 -0.19 1.22 -13.51
C THR A 445 -1.34 1.31 -14.49
N VAL A 446 -1.93 0.17 -14.84
CA VAL A 446 -3.11 0.10 -15.71
C VAL A 446 -4.31 -0.24 -14.83
N ALA A 447 -5.25 0.70 -14.68
CA ALA A 447 -6.47 0.46 -13.92
C ALA A 447 -7.44 -0.48 -14.66
N ALA A 448 -8.34 -1.11 -13.91
CA ALA A 448 -9.44 -1.89 -14.46
C ALA A 448 -10.19 -1.15 -15.57
N GLY A 449 -10.35 -1.81 -16.72
CA GLY A 449 -11.03 -1.24 -17.90
C GLY A 449 -10.18 -0.27 -18.72
N ALA A 450 -8.97 0.08 -18.29
CA ALA A 450 -8.01 0.86 -19.07
C ALA A 450 -7.01 -0.06 -19.81
N ALA A 451 -6.32 0.50 -20.80
CA ALA A 451 -5.36 -0.22 -21.62
C ALA A 451 -4.01 0.50 -21.77
N PHE A 452 -2.93 -0.28 -21.70
CA PHE A 452 -1.59 0.11 -22.15
C PHE A 452 -1.27 -0.63 -23.45
N SER A 453 -1.29 0.05 -24.59
CA SER A 453 -1.03 -0.56 -25.90
C SER A 453 0.43 -0.43 -26.27
N VAL A 454 1.05 -1.56 -26.57
CA VAL A 454 2.43 -1.72 -27.04
C VAL A 454 2.50 -2.59 -28.30
N ALA A 455 1.36 -2.75 -28.98
CA ALA A 455 1.21 -3.59 -30.17
C ALA A 455 2.06 -3.09 -31.35
N ASP A 456 2.29 -1.79 -31.45
CA ASP A 456 3.03 -1.17 -32.56
C ASP A 456 4.54 -1.05 -32.27
N VAL A 457 5.03 -1.51 -31.11
CA VAL A 457 6.45 -1.42 -30.76
C VAL A 457 7.28 -2.32 -31.68
N LEU A 458 8.27 -1.74 -32.36
CA LEU A 458 9.08 -2.41 -33.40
C LEU A 458 9.78 -3.69 -32.96
N THR A 459 10.11 -3.83 -31.67
CA THR A 459 10.74 -5.03 -31.12
C THR A 459 9.75 -6.20 -30.92
N GLY A 460 8.46 -6.00 -31.22
CA GLY A 460 7.39 -6.98 -31.08
C GLY A 460 6.88 -7.21 -29.65
N ALA A 461 7.58 -6.66 -28.66
CA ALA A 461 7.17 -6.67 -27.26
C ALA A 461 7.75 -5.47 -26.51
N TYR A 462 7.01 -4.99 -25.51
CA TYR A 462 7.50 -4.01 -24.55
C TYR A 462 8.43 -4.68 -23.54
N ALA A 463 9.70 -4.29 -23.55
CA ALA A 463 10.66 -4.71 -22.54
C ALA A 463 10.51 -3.81 -21.30
N VAL A 464 9.96 -4.35 -20.22
CA VAL A 464 9.97 -3.69 -18.91
C VAL A 464 11.43 -3.66 -18.44
N PRO A 465 12.08 -2.49 -18.33
CA PRO A 465 13.48 -2.39 -17.97
C PRO A 465 13.71 -2.58 -16.47
N ALA A 466 14.98 -2.71 -16.09
CA ALA A 466 15.38 -2.79 -14.70
C ALA A 466 14.82 -1.62 -13.87
N ALA A 467 14.37 -1.91 -12.64
CA ALA A 467 13.76 -0.96 -11.71
C ALA A 467 12.41 -0.36 -12.13
N GLN A 468 11.85 -0.70 -13.30
CA GLN A 468 10.47 -0.37 -13.63
C GLN A 468 9.51 -1.43 -13.09
N THR A 469 8.36 -0.97 -12.59
CA THR A 469 7.22 -1.83 -12.26
C THR A 469 6.10 -1.67 -13.28
N LEU A 470 5.64 -2.75 -13.88
CA LEU A 470 4.39 -2.80 -14.63
C LEU A 470 3.34 -3.52 -13.78
N GLY A 471 2.22 -2.87 -13.52
CA GLY A 471 1.18 -3.40 -12.63
C GLY A 471 -0.21 -2.85 -12.86
N GLY A 472 -1.11 -3.14 -11.93
CA GLY A 472 -2.54 -2.83 -12.04
C GLY A 472 -3.37 -4.03 -12.52
N ASP A 473 -4.67 -3.83 -12.62
CA ASP A 473 -5.69 -4.82 -12.96
C ASP A 473 -6.34 -4.61 -14.35
N GLY A 474 -5.72 -3.76 -15.17
CA GLY A 474 -6.13 -3.47 -16.55
C GLY A 474 -5.55 -4.41 -17.60
N THR A 475 -5.53 -3.93 -18.86
CA THR A 475 -5.06 -4.69 -20.03
C THR A 475 -3.80 -4.08 -20.64
N VAL A 476 -2.81 -4.90 -20.95
CA VAL A 476 -1.68 -4.56 -21.82
C VAL A 476 -1.92 -5.19 -23.18
N VAL A 477 -2.06 -4.37 -24.22
CA VAL A 477 -2.30 -4.83 -25.59
C VAL A 477 -0.95 -5.00 -26.29
N GLY A 478 -0.55 -6.24 -26.58
CA GLY A 478 0.74 -6.59 -27.17
C GLY A 478 1.63 -7.41 -26.22
N GLY A 479 2.82 -7.79 -26.69
CA GLY A 479 3.74 -8.66 -25.96
C GLY A 479 4.53 -7.92 -24.88
N VAL A 480 4.93 -8.64 -23.83
CA VAL A 480 5.72 -8.09 -22.71
C VAL A 480 6.91 -8.98 -22.40
N THR A 481 8.09 -8.38 -22.23
CA THR A 481 9.28 -9.04 -21.68
C THR A 481 9.66 -8.41 -20.35
N VAL A 482 9.77 -9.23 -19.31
CA VAL A 482 10.23 -8.80 -17.99
C VAL A 482 11.74 -9.01 -17.90
N ALA A 483 12.50 -7.92 -18.02
CA ALA A 483 13.97 -7.97 -17.97
C ALA A 483 14.50 -8.18 -16.54
N GLY A 484 15.82 -8.41 -16.43
CA GLY A 484 16.49 -8.50 -15.14
C GLY A 484 16.31 -7.24 -14.29
N GLY A 485 15.85 -7.41 -13.05
CA GLY A 485 15.54 -6.30 -12.14
C GLY A 485 14.23 -5.56 -12.43
N ALA A 486 13.47 -5.94 -13.47
CA ALA A 486 12.12 -5.44 -13.71
C ALA A 486 11.10 -6.14 -12.80
N THR A 487 9.93 -5.53 -12.62
CA THR A 487 8.86 -6.08 -11.76
C THR A 487 7.52 -6.11 -12.47
N LEU A 488 6.88 -7.28 -12.50
CA LEU A 488 5.43 -7.38 -12.68
C LEU A 488 4.75 -7.36 -11.31
N SER A 489 3.71 -6.54 -11.18
CA SER A 489 2.89 -6.44 -9.98
C SER A 489 1.40 -6.36 -10.38
N PRO A 490 0.81 -7.48 -10.83
CA PRO A 490 -0.61 -7.55 -11.13
C PRO A 490 -1.50 -7.06 -9.98
N GLY A 491 -2.68 -6.56 -10.35
CA GLY A 491 -3.68 -6.07 -9.41
C GLY A 491 -3.51 -4.59 -9.02
N ALA A 492 -4.62 -3.99 -8.59
CA ALA A 492 -4.61 -2.95 -7.56
C ALA A 492 -4.52 -3.57 -6.14
N SER A 493 -4.21 -4.88 -6.13
CA SER A 493 -3.95 -5.76 -5.02
C SER A 493 -5.22 -6.25 -4.27
N PRO A 494 -5.44 -7.59 -4.19
CA PRO A 494 -5.20 -8.54 -5.26
C PRO A 494 -6.04 -8.26 -6.53
N GLY A 495 -5.59 -8.68 -7.71
CA GLY A 495 -6.33 -8.54 -8.96
C GLY A 495 -5.70 -9.25 -10.16
N THR A 496 -6.23 -9.01 -11.37
CA THR A 496 -5.74 -9.62 -12.61
C THR A 496 -5.10 -8.60 -13.54
N LEU A 497 -3.81 -8.74 -13.87
CA LEU A 497 -3.21 -8.03 -15.00
C LEU A 497 -3.34 -8.89 -16.26
N THR A 498 -3.99 -8.36 -17.29
CA THR A 498 -4.14 -9.05 -18.58
C THR A 498 -3.10 -8.55 -19.57
N ILE A 499 -2.39 -9.47 -20.23
CA ILE A 499 -1.49 -9.16 -21.34
C ILE A 499 -2.01 -9.94 -22.55
N THR A 500 -2.39 -9.26 -23.63
CA THR A 500 -3.16 -9.91 -24.72
C THR A 500 -2.33 -10.86 -25.57
N ASP A 501 -1.01 -10.74 -25.54
CA ASP A 501 -0.07 -11.51 -26.35
C ASP A 501 0.95 -12.25 -25.45
N ASN A 502 2.13 -12.58 -25.99
CA ASN A 502 3.17 -13.34 -25.33
C ASN A 502 3.78 -12.60 -24.15
N VAL A 503 4.09 -13.35 -23.10
CA VAL A 503 4.84 -12.88 -21.93
C VAL A 503 6.15 -13.65 -21.82
N THR A 504 7.26 -12.95 -21.59
CA THR A 504 8.57 -13.57 -21.33
C THR A 504 9.06 -13.23 -19.93
N PHE A 505 9.32 -14.25 -19.13
CA PHE A 505 10.01 -14.14 -17.84
C PHE A 505 11.52 -14.28 -18.05
N GLY A 506 12.22 -13.14 -18.10
CA GLY A 506 13.68 -13.08 -18.29
C GLY A 506 14.46 -13.35 -17.01
N SER A 507 15.76 -13.68 -17.15
CA SER A 507 16.66 -13.90 -16.01
C SER A 507 16.67 -12.70 -15.06
N GLY A 508 16.57 -12.96 -13.75
CA GLY A 508 16.61 -11.94 -12.70
C GLY A 508 15.38 -11.03 -12.60
N GLY A 509 14.34 -11.25 -13.42
CA GLY A 509 13.07 -10.53 -13.33
C GLY A 509 12.26 -10.89 -12.08
N ASN A 510 11.27 -10.07 -11.74
CA ASN A 510 10.45 -10.21 -10.53
C ASN A 510 8.96 -10.27 -10.86
N TYR A 511 8.23 -11.05 -10.09
CA TYR A 511 6.77 -11.03 -9.99
C TYR A 511 6.40 -10.88 -8.51
N ASN A 512 5.85 -9.71 -8.17
CA ASN A 512 5.25 -9.47 -6.87
C ASN A 512 3.82 -10.02 -6.90
N TRP A 513 3.58 -11.05 -6.08
CA TRP A 513 2.31 -11.76 -6.02
C TRP A 513 1.68 -11.61 -4.64
N GLN A 514 0.49 -11.01 -4.59
CA GLN A 514 -0.22 -10.71 -3.35
C GLN A 514 -1.34 -11.71 -3.07
N MET A 515 -1.57 -11.97 -1.78
CA MET A 515 -2.62 -12.86 -1.29
C MET A 515 -3.31 -12.30 -0.06
N LEU A 516 -4.63 -12.15 -0.16
CA LEU A 516 -5.54 -11.80 0.92
C LEU A 516 -6.14 -13.06 1.59
N SER A 517 -6.40 -14.10 0.80
CA SER A 517 -6.95 -15.38 1.27
C SER A 517 -6.29 -16.56 0.57
N ALA A 518 -6.00 -17.63 1.32
CA ALA A 518 -5.49 -18.89 0.78
C ALA A 518 -6.55 -19.71 0.04
N THR A 519 -7.81 -19.29 0.05
CA THR A 519 -8.95 -19.93 -0.61
C THR A 519 -9.67 -18.92 -1.49
N GLY A 520 -10.26 -19.37 -2.59
CA GLY A 520 -11.02 -18.49 -3.47
C GLY A 520 -10.63 -18.66 -4.93
N THR A 521 -10.74 -17.58 -5.70
CA THR A 521 -10.52 -17.56 -7.15
C THR A 521 -9.35 -16.65 -7.50
N ALA A 522 -8.41 -17.18 -8.29
CA ALA A 522 -7.27 -16.42 -8.78
C ALA A 522 -7.71 -15.13 -9.48
N GLY A 523 -7.02 -14.03 -9.18
CA GLY A 523 -7.24 -12.74 -9.82
C GLY A 523 -8.42 -11.93 -9.29
N SER A 524 -9.12 -12.42 -8.26
CA SER A 524 -10.18 -11.68 -7.57
C SER A 524 -9.62 -10.84 -6.43
N THR A 525 -10.30 -9.73 -6.12
CA THR A 525 -9.93 -8.80 -5.05
C THR A 525 -10.00 -9.40 -3.64
N GLU A 526 -10.64 -10.56 -3.47
CA GLU A 526 -10.80 -11.22 -2.18
C GLU A 526 -9.78 -12.36 -1.96
N SER A 527 -9.00 -12.73 -2.99
CA SER A 527 -8.18 -13.94 -2.99
C SER A 527 -6.70 -13.63 -3.19
N TRP A 528 -6.19 -13.72 -4.43
CA TRP A 528 -4.78 -13.53 -4.77
C TRP A 528 -4.60 -13.06 -6.21
N ASP A 529 -3.42 -12.52 -6.52
CA ASP A 529 -3.12 -11.96 -7.85
C ASP A 529 -3.07 -13.01 -8.97
N LEU A 530 -3.40 -12.58 -10.18
CA LEU A 530 -3.26 -13.38 -11.39
C LEU A 530 -2.60 -12.57 -12.51
N LEU A 531 -1.64 -13.20 -13.18
CA LEU A 531 -1.17 -12.77 -14.50
C LEU A 531 -1.88 -13.57 -15.58
N SER A 532 -2.62 -12.92 -16.47
CA SER A 532 -3.30 -13.58 -17.59
C SER A 532 -2.62 -13.22 -18.92
N ALA A 533 -1.83 -14.13 -19.47
CA ALA A 533 -1.25 -14.02 -20.80
C ALA A 533 -2.19 -14.63 -21.86
N GLY A 534 -2.62 -13.84 -22.84
CA GLY A 534 -3.42 -14.29 -23.97
C GLY A 534 -2.59 -15.15 -24.94
N GLY A 535 -1.30 -14.84 -25.09
CA GLY A 535 -0.33 -15.64 -25.83
C GLY A 535 0.38 -16.68 -24.97
N SER A 536 1.59 -17.06 -25.38
CA SER A 536 2.45 -18.00 -24.64
C SER A 536 3.16 -17.31 -23.48
N LEU A 537 3.40 -18.05 -22.39
CA LEU A 537 4.33 -17.66 -21.33
C LEU A 537 5.65 -18.39 -21.50
N THR A 538 6.71 -17.65 -21.82
CA THR A 538 8.05 -18.20 -22.02
C THR A 538 8.93 -17.98 -20.78
N ILE A 539 9.44 -19.06 -20.20
CA ILE A 539 10.36 -19.03 -19.07
C ILE A 539 11.80 -19.01 -19.58
N ALA A 540 12.30 -17.80 -19.86
CA ALA A 540 13.63 -17.55 -20.39
C ALA A 540 14.72 -17.44 -19.32
N SER A 541 14.36 -17.38 -18.04
CA SER A 541 15.30 -17.39 -16.91
C SER A 541 16.14 -18.68 -16.85
N THR A 542 17.22 -18.63 -16.07
CA THR A 542 18.15 -19.75 -15.86
C THR A 542 18.17 -20.16 -14.39
N ASN A 543 18.79 -21.30 -14.08
CA ASN A 543 19.01 -21.70 -12.68
C ASN A 543 20.12 -20.88 -11.98
N VAL A 544 20.97 -20.20 -12.75
CA VAL A 544 22.02 -19.31 -12.21
C VAL A 544 21.44 -17.93 -11.87
N ASP A 545 20.52 -17.45 -12.70
CA ASP A 545 19.81 -16.18 -12.50
C ASP A 545 18.29 -16.39 -12.66
N PRO A 546 17.64 -16.92 -11.61
CA PRO A 546 16.24 -17.33 -11.66
C PRO A 546 15.29 -16.13 -11.69
N PHE A 547 14.09 -16.37 -12.24
CA PHE A 547 12.98 -15.44 -12.13
C PHE A 547 12.40 -15.50 -10.72
N LYS A 548 12.15 -14.36 -10.10
CA LYS A 548 11.81 -14.26 -8.67
C LYS A 548 10.31 -14.11 -8.50
N ILE A 549 9.72 -14.97 -7.68
CA ILE A 549 8.33 -14.83 -7.22
C ILE A 549 8.38 -14.30 -5.78
N ASN A 550 8.05 -13.03 -5.60
CA ASN A 550 8.05 -12.35 -4.30
C ASN A 550 6.65 -12.45 -3.70
N LEU A 551 6.49 -13.22 -2.64
CA LEU A 551 5.21 -13.44 -1.99
C LEU A 551 4.89 -12.32 -1.02
N TRP A 552 3.65 -11.82 -1.06
CA TRP A 552 3.18 -10.79 -0.15
C TRP A 552 1.78 -11.14 0.38
N SER A 553 1.68 -11.48 1.66
CA SER A 553 0.37 -11.70 2.28
C SER A 553 -0.18 -10.40 2.90
N LEU A 554 -1.50 -10.26 2.86
CA LEU A 554 -2.22 -9.05 3.27
C LEU A 554 -3.16 -9.35 4.45
N SER A 555 -3.37 -8.35 5.31
CA SER A 555 -4.15 -8.49 6.55
C SER A 555 -5.68 -8.49 6.38
N GLY A 556 -6.21 -8.13 5.21
CA GLY A 556 -7.65 -7.91 5.03
C GLY A 556 -8.16 -6.52 5.45
N VAL A 557 -7.30 -5.64 5.95
CA VAL A 557 -7.66 -4.28 6.38
C VAL A 557 -7.33 -3.28 5.25
N ALA A 558 -8.24 -2.33 4.99
CA ALA A 558 -8.03 -1.24 4.03
C ALA A 558 -7.39 0.00 4.71
N PRO A 559 -6.44 0.71 4.06
CA PRO A 559 -5.78 0.36 2.80
C PRO A 559 -4.93 -0.91 2.99
N GLU A 560 -4.67 -1.61 1.89
CA GLU A 560 -3.99 -2.90 1.97
C GLU A 560 -2.62 -2.81 2.65
N VAL A 561 -2.53 -3.48 3.80
CA VAL A 561 -1.30 -3.56 4.59
C VAL A 561 -0.86 -5.01 4.74
N SER A 562 0.45 -5.20 4.77
CA SER A 562 1.10 -6.47 5.04
C SER A 562 0.52 -7.13 6.30
N GLY A 563 0.21 -8.41 6.20
CA GLY A 563 -0.32 -9.18 7.33
C GLY A 563 -0.62 -10.61 6.93
N SER A 564 -1.18 -11.39 7.85
CA SER A 564 -1.49 -12.79 7.60
C SER A 564 -2.70 -12.92 6.66
N ALA A 565 -2.52 -13.63 5.56
CA ALA A 565 -3.62 -14.01 4.67
C ALA A 565 -4.61 -14.91 5.41
N SER A 566 -5.90 -14.69 5.18
CA SER A 566 -6.98 -15.50 5.74
C SER A 566 -6.95 -16.94 5.21
N ASN A 567 -7.54 -17.88 5.96
CA ASN A 567 -7.74 -19.29 5.57
C ASN A 567 -6.47 -20.11 5.26
N PHE A 568 -5.28 -19.58 5.53
CA PHE A 568 -4.03 -20.33 5.42
C PHE A 568 -3.81 -21.18 6.69
N ASN A 569 -3.67 -22.50 6.50
CA ASN A 569 -3.33 -23.46 7.53
C ASN A 569 -2.03 -24.18 7.15
N SER A 570 -0.96 -23.98 7.91
CA SER A 570 0.36 -24.56 7.62
C SER A 570 0.42 -26.09 7.62
N ALA A 571 -0.63 -26.77 8.12
CA ALA A 571 -0.75 -28.22 8.10
C ALA A 571 -1.46 -28.76 6.85
N GLN A 572 -1.88 -27.89 5.92
CA GLN A 572 -2.58 -28.26 4.69
C GLN A 572 -1.74 -27.94 3.46
N ASN A 573 -1.91 -28.73 2.40
CA ASN A 573 -1.31 -28.44 1.10
C ASN A 573 -2.21 -27.48 0.32
N TYR A 574 -1.60 -26.55 -0.43
CA TYR A 574 -2.32 -25.61 -1.28
C TYR A 574 -1.69 -25.53 -2.67
N THR A 575 -2.51 -25.15 -3.64
CA THR A 575 -2.08 -24.87 -5.02
C THR A 575 -2.83 -23.64 -5.50
N TRP A 576 -2.11 -22.57 -5.80
CA TRP A 576 -2.65 -21.31 -6.30
C TRP A 576 -2.16 -21.05 -7.72
N LYS A 577 -3.11 -20.83 -8.62
CA LYS A 577 -2.80 -20.35 -9.97
C LYS A 577 -2.30 -18.92 -9.90
N ILE A 578 -1.06 -18.68 -10.30
CA ILE A 578 -0.42 -17.35 -10.28
C ILE A 578 -0.27 -16.76 -11.68
N ALA A 579 -0.26 -17.60 -12.72
CA ALA A 579 -0.33 -17.16 -14.10
C ALA A 579 -1.05 -18.19 -14.98
N SER A 580 -1.69 -17.71 -16.05
CA SER A 580 -2.27 -18.54 -17.11
C SER A 580 -1.79 -18.07 -18.48
N ALA A 581 -1.56 -18.99 -19.42
CA ALA A 581 -1.10 -18.67 -20.77
C ALA A 581 -1.95 -19.33 -21.85
N GLY A 582 -2.67 -18.54 -22.65
CA GLY A 582 -3.52 -19.04 -23.74
C GLY A 582 -2.75 -19.87 -24.78
N GLY A 583 -1.52 -19.47 -25.08
CA GLY A 583 -0.59 -20.18 -25.99
C GLY A 583 0.25 -21.29 -25.34
N GLY A 584 0.05 -21.56 -24.04
CA GLY A 584 0.81 -22.52 -23.26
C GLY A 584 2.10 -21.96 -22.64
N ILE A 585 2.75 -22.78 -21.81
CA ILE A 585 3.98 -22.42 -21.10
C ILE A 585 5.16 -23.17 -21.73
N SER A 586 6.23 -22.45 -22.07
CA SER A 586 7.46 -23.02 -22.64
C SER A 586 8.69 -22.74 -21.77
N GLY A 587 9.67 -23.65 -21.78
CA GLY A 587 10.94 -23.48 -21.06
C GLY A 587 10.87 -23.69 -19.53
N PHE A 588 9.75 -24.19 -19.02
CA PHE A 588 9.53 -24.42 -17.59
C PHE A 588 10.51 -25.43 -16.99
N ALA A 589 11.13 -25.03 -15.88
CA ALA A 589 11.76 -25.91 -14.91
C ALA A 589 11.70 -25.23 -13.54
N ALA A 590 11.34 -25.97 -12.49
CA ALA A 590 11.11 -25.38 -11.16
C ALA A 590 12.35 -24.64 -10.61
N ASN A 591 13.55 -25.12 -10.92
CA ASN A 591 14.82 -24.52 -10.49
C ASN A 591 15.19 -23.21 -11.22
N LYS A 592 14.40 -22.78 -12.22
CA LYS A 592 14.53 -21.46 -12.86
C LYS A 592 13.74 -20.37 -12.12
N PHE A 593 13.11 -20.73 -11.01
CA PHE A 593 12.37 -19.82 -10.15
C PHE A 593 13.02 -19.76 -8.77
N LEU A 594 13.00 -18.57 -8.17
CA LEU A 594 13.33 -18.35 -6.77
C LEU A 594 12.09 -17.77 -6.08
N ILE A 595 11.60 -18.43 -5.04
CA ILE A 595 10.46 -17.94 -4.26
C ILE A 595 11.00 -17.21 -3.03
N SER A 596 10.62 -15.94 -2.86
CA SER A 596 10.94 -15.15 -1.69
C SER A 596 9.71 -15.00 -0.81
N THR A 597 9.82 -15.41 0.45
CA THR A 597 8.81 -15.17 1.50
C THR A 597 9.14 -13.94 2.34
N SER A 598 10.30 -13.33 2.14
CA SER A 598 10.75 -12.15 2.88
C SER A 598 10.30 -10.86 2.19
N ALA A 599 10.29 -9.75 2.92
CA ALA A 599 10.04 -8.43 2.35
C ALA A 599 11.15 -8.06 1.35
N THR A 600 10.85 -8.18 0.06
CA THR A 600 11.79 -7.92 -1.05
C THR A 600 11.11 -7.23 -2.21
N ASN A 601 11.84 -6.40 -2.95
CA ASN A 601 11.37 -5.80 -4.20
C ASN A 601 10.03 -5.04 -4.07
N GLY A 602 9.88 -4.26 -2.99
CA GLY A 602 8.67 -3.49 -2.70
C GLY A 602 7.53 -4.27 -2.05
N THR A 603 7.70 -5.58 -1.78
CA THR A 603 6.72 -6.40 -1.05
C THR A 603 6.93 -6.36 0.47
N GLY A 604 5.87 -6.65 1.22
CA GLY A 604 5.91 -6.82 2.68
C GLY A 604 6.24 -8.23 3.18
N GLY A 605 6.42 -9.20 2.26
CA GLY A 605 6.69 -10.60 2.61
C GLY A 605 5.45 -11.41 2.96
N PHE A 606 5.66 -12.72 3.19
CA PHE A 606 4.63 -13.68 3.56
C PHE A 606 4.61 -13.87 5.07
N ALA A 607 3.59 -13.33 5.73
CA ALA A 607 3.51 -13.19 7.17
C ALA A 607 2.94 -14.43 7.90
N ASN A 608 2.22 -15.32 7.21
CA ASN A 608 1.70 -16.54 7.83
C ASN A 608 2.85 -17.48 8.21
N SER A 609 2.77 -18.09 9.40
CA SER A 609 3.71 -19.14 9.80
C SER A 609 3.63 -20.32 8.84
N LEU A 610 4.77 -20.83 8.39
CA LEU A 610 4.83 -21.96 7.46
C LEU A 610 4.77 -23.32 8.17
N GLY A 611 4.94 -23.38 9.49
CA GLY A 611 4.94 -24.65 10.24
C GLY A 611 5.98 -25.66 9.73
N GLY A 612 7.07 -25.18 9.11
CA GLY A 612 8.10 -26.02 8.46
C GLY A 612 7.77 -26.44 7.03
N GLY A 613 6.59 -26.11 6.50
CA GLY A 613 6.22 -26.33 5.10
C GLY A 613 7.02 -25.46 4.13
N THR A 614 6.96 -25.79 2.85
CA THR A 614 7.77 -25.16 1.80
C THR A 614 6.93 -24.77 0.60
N PHE A 615 7.38 -23.72 -0.11
CA PHE A 615 6.80 -23.32 -1.39
C PHE A 615 7.60 -23.89 -2.57
N SER A 616 6.91 -24.18 -3.66
CA SER A 616 7.49 -24.56 -4.95
C SER A 616 6.64 -24.02 -6.10
N ILE A 617 7.19 -24.03 -7.32
CA ILE A 617 6.44 -23.70 -8.54
C ILE A 617 6.21 -24.98 -9.34
N ALA A 618 4.99 -25.17 -9.81
CA ALA A 618 4.59 -26.27 -10.68
C ALA A 618 3.85 -25.75 -11.92
N GLN A 619 3.97 -26.47 -13.03
CA GLN A 619 3.15 -26.25 -14.22
C GLN A 619 2.03 -27.30 -14.25
N SER A 620 0.79 -26.88 -14.53
CA SER A 620 -0.34 -27.78 -14.82
C SER A 620 -1.02 -27.32 -16.10
N GLY A 621 -0.80 -28.03 -17.21
CA GLY A 621 -1.25 -27.60 -18.52
C GLY A 621 -0.69 -26.22 -18.89
N ASN A 622 -1.59 -25.25 -19.03
CA ASN A 622 -1.30 -23.86 -19.39
C ASN A 622 -1.18 -22.92 -18.17
N ASP A 623 -1.30 -23.45 -16.96
CA ASP A 623 -1.26 -22.69 -15.72
C ASP A 623 0.10 -22.86 -15.00
N LEU A 624 0.63 -21.74 -14.52
CA LEU A 624 1.74 -21.72 -13.57
C LEU A 624 1.16 -21.60 -12.16
N ASN A 625 1.53 -22.53 -11.30
CA ASN A 625 0.98 -22.65 -9.96
C ASN A 625 2.08 -22.48 -8.90
N LEU A 626 1.77 -21.70 -7.87
CA LEU A 626 2.48 -21.70 -6.60
C LEU A 626 1.90 -22.83 -5.73
N VAL A 627 2.75 -23.72 -5.26
CA VAL A 627 2.36 -24.87 -4.44
C VAL A 627 2.98 -24.72 -3.05
N PHE A 628 2.14 -24.79 -2.02
CA PHE A 628 2.62 -24.95 -0.64
C PHE A 628 2.43 -26.40 -0.20
N THR A 629 3.51 -27.01 0.28
CA THR A 629 3.53 -28.36 0.83
C THR A 629 3.76 -28.27 2.33
N ALA A 630 2.80 -28.74 3.13
CA ALA A 630 2.92 -28.80 4.58
C ALA A 630 4.05 -29.73 5.00
N ALA A 631 4.69 -29.42 6.14
CA ALA A 631 5.68 -30.32 6.72
C ALA A 631 5.04 -31.66 7.12
N ALA A 632 5.80 -32.75 6.97
CA ALA A 632 5.38 -34.03 7.51
C ALA A 632 5.24 -33.93 9.05
N PRO A 633 4.20 -34.54 9.65
CA PRO A 633 4.01 -34.49 11.09
C PRO A 633 5.19 -35.15 11.82
N THR A 634 5.72 -34.47 12.84
CA THR A 634 6.85 -34.95 13.65
C THR A 634 6.42 -35.83 14.82
N VAL A 635 5.13 -35.84 15.17
CA VAL A 635 4.48 -36.73 16.16
C VAL A 635 3.03 -36.98 15.72
N ILE A 636 2.54 -38.21 15.86
CA ILE A 636 1.12 -38.56 15.70
C ILE A 636 0.47 -38.56 17.09
N THR A 637 -0.51 -37.69 17.34
CA THR A 637 -1.26 -37.69 18.61
C THR A 637 -2.69 -38.16 18.37
N ILE A 638 -3.09 -39.25 19.04
CA ILE A 638 -4.43 -39.82 18.94
C ILE A 638 -5.13 -39.64 20.28
N ASN A 639 -6.14 -38.77 20.32
CA ASN A 639 -6.94 -38.53 21.51
C ASN A 639 -8.24 -39.32 21.45
N VAL A 640 -8.42 -40.28 22.36
CA VAL A 640 -9.71 -40.93 22.60
C VAL A 640 -10.20 -40.48 23.97
N ALA A 641 -11.06 -39.46 23.98
CA ALA A 641 -11.47 -38.79 25.22
C ALA A 641 -12.25 -39.72 26.18
N SER A 642 -13.14 -40.56 25.65
CA SER A 642 -13.94 -41.54 26.40
C SER A 642 -14.45 -42.66 25.48
N GLY A 643 -14.95 -43.76 26.07
CA GLY A 643 -15.46 -44.91 25.32
C GLY A 643 -14.36 -45.69 24.59
N THR A 644 -14.76 -46.58 23.68
CA THR A 644 -13.86 -47.42 22.89
C THR A 644 -13.92 -47.04 21.42
N GLN A 645 -12.77 -46.81 20.79
CA GLN A 645 -12.67 -46.57 19.35
C GLN A 645 -11.59 -47.44 18.74
N THR A 646 -11.87 -48.01 17.57
CA THR A 646 -10.83 -48.62 16.73
C THR A 646 -9.94 -47.56 16.10
N GLN A 647 -8.72 -47.94 15.72
CA GLN A 647 -7.75 -47.07 15.05
C GLN A 647 -8.35 -46.32 13.85
N SER A 648 -9.11 -47.04 13.01
CA SER A 648 -9.79 -46.46 11.84
C SER A 648 -10.88 -45.46 12.22
N GLN A 649 -11.66 -45.73 13.28
CA GLN A 649 -12.66 -44.79 13.79
C GLN A 649 -12.04 -43.51 14.36
N ALA A 650 -10.82 -43.61 14.90
CA ALA A 650 -10.04 -42.46 15.35
C ALA A 650 -9.35 -41.68 14.21
N GLY A 651 -9.59 -42.04 12.94
CA GLY A 651 -9.06 -41.36 11.75
C GLY A 651 -7.73 -41.92 11.23
N TYR A 652 -7.25 -43.05 11.77
CA TYR A 652 -5.97 -43.64 11.42
C TYR A 652 -6.16 -45.09 10.95
N PRO A 653 -6.40 -45.35 9.66
CA PRO A 653 -6.60 -46.72 9.17
C PRO A 653 -5.37 -47.61 9.31
N THR A 654 -4.17 -47.01 9.25
CA THR A 654 -2.87 -47.63 9.61
C THR A 654 -1.93 -46.57 10.18
N LEU A 655 -0.98 -46.99 10.99
CA LEU A 655 0.15 -46.20 11.49
C LEU A 655 1.44 -46.66 10.82
N SER A 656 2.21 -45.71 10.29
CA SER A 656 3.42 -46.01 9.52
C SER A 656 4.48 -44.93 9.67
N GLY A 657 5.74 -45.27 9.41
CA GLY A 657 6.87 -44.35 9.42
C GLY A 657 7.67 -44.37 10.74
N THR A 658 8.66 -43.50 10.85
CA THR A 658 9.55 -43.41 12.02
C THR A 658 9.04 -42.47 13.12
N VAL A 659 7.80 -41.99 12.98
CA VAL A 659 7.22 -40.93 13.80
C VAL A 659 6.71 -41.48 15.13
N PRO A 660 6.97 -40.82 16.28
CA PRO A 660 6.37 -41.21 17.56
C PRO A 660 4.84 -41.11 17.53
N VAL A 661 4.17 -42.03 18.23
CA VAL A 661 2.72 -42.04 18.42
C VAL A 661 2.42 -41.76 19.89
N VAL A 662 1.48 -40.86 20.18
CA VAL A 662 1.06 -40.54 21.54
C VAL A 662 -0.45 -40.77 21.66
N LYS A 663 -0.85 -41.71 22.51
CA LYS A 663 -2.24 -41.92 22.91
C LYS A 663 -2.57 -41.07 24.12
N THR A 664 -3.59 -40.23 24.00
CA THR A 664 -4.13 -39.37 25.06
C THR A 664 -5.65 -39.60 25.25
N GLY A 665 -6.22 -39.00 26.30
CA GLY A 665 -7.63 -39.13 26.65
C GLY A 665 -7.95 -40.42 27.43
N GLY A 666 -9.02 -40.40 28.23
CA GLY A 666 -9.34 -41.48 29.17
C GLY A 666 -9.99 -42.73 28.57
N GLY A 667 -10.34 -42.72 27.28
CA GLY A 667 -10.96 -43.88 26.59
C GLY A 667 -9.95 -44.90 26.07
N THR A 668 -10.48 -45.97 25.48
CA THR A 668 -9.74 -47.11 24.91
C THR A 668 -9.55 -46.93 23.39
N LEU A 669 -8.30 -46.98 22.93
CA LEU A 669 -7.95 -47.08 21.50
C LEU A 669 -7.63 -48.54 21.16
N VAL A 670 -8.41 -49.16 20.28
CA VAL A 670 -8.22 -50.54 19.81
C VAL A 670 -7.40 -50.55 18.52
N VAL A 671 -6.22 -51.14 18.58
CA VAL A 671 -5.30 -51.32 17.44
C VAL A 671 -5.55 -52.70 16.83
N ASN A 672 -6.48 -52.77 15.88
CA ASN A 672 -6.99 -54.00 15.27
C ASN A 672 -6.42 -54.30 13.87
N ALA A 673 -5.41 -53.56 13.42
CA ALA A 673 -4.72 -53.76 12.16
C ALA A 673 -3.20 -53.87 12.37
N ALA A 674 -2.49 -54.44 11.39
CA ALA A 674 -1.03 -54.47 11.38
C ALA A 674 -0.48 -53.07 11.06
N ASN A 675 0.54 -52.62 11.80
CA ASN A 675 1.16 -51.31 11.62
C ASN A 675 2.65 -51.42 11.36
N THR A 676 3.21 -50.45 10.63
CA THR A 676 4.63 -50.39 10.26
C THR A 676 5.37 -49.22 10.91
N VAL A 677 4.74 -48.60 11.93
CA VAL A 677 5.38 -47.52 12.70
C VAL A 677 6.55 -48.05 13.51
N THR A 678 7.70 -47.37 13.43
CA THR A 678 8.93 -47.71 14.16
C THR A 678 9.28 -46.69 15.24
N GLY A 679 8.66 -45.51 15.21
CA GLY A 679 8.71 -44.55 16.33
C GLY A 679 8.05 -45.13 17.58
N SER A 680 8.41 -44.61 18.76
CA SER A 680 7.84 -45.06 20.03
C SER A 680 6.34 -44.74 20.13
N THR A 681 5.56 -45.67 20.65
CA THR A 681 4.14 -45.47 20.98
C THR A 681 3.99 -45.24 22.49
N THR A 682 3.73 -44.00 22.88
CA THR A 682 3.54 -43.60 24.28
C THR A 682 2.06 -43.58 24.64
N VAL A 683 1.68 -44.23 25.74
CA VAL A 683 0.31 -44.22 26.26
C VAL A 683 0.29 -43.34 27.51
N GLN A 684 -0.24 -42.12 27.38
CA GLN A 684 -0.26 -41.14 28.47
C GLN A 684 -1.48 -41.29 29.38
N GLN A 685 -2.64 -41.60 28.80
CA GLN A 685 -3.90 -41.75 29.51
C GLN A 685 -4.82 -42.78 28.84
N GLY A 686 -5.68 -43.39 29.65
CA GLY A 686 -6.66 -44.37 29.20
C GLY A 686 -5.99 -45.66 28.75
N GLU A 687 -6.62 -46.36 27.81
CA GLU A 687 -6.17 -47.69 27.39
C GLU A 687 -5.79 -47.72 25.90
N LEU A 688 -4.71 -48.44 25.59
CA LEU A 688 -4.33 -48.86 24.25
C LEU A 688 -4.45 -50.38 24.18
N GLN A 689 -5.52 -50.88 23.56
CA GLN A 689 -5.77 -52.31 23.42
C GLN A 689 -5.17 -52.83 22.12
N LEU A 690 -4.26 -53.79 22.20
CA LEU A 690 -3.74 -54.52 21.05
C LEU A 690 -4.76 -55.63 20.69
N ALA A 691 -5.20 -55.65 19.44
CA ALA A 691 -6.20 -56.59 18.93
C ALA A 691 -5.74 -57.29 17.63
N ASN A 692 -4.45 -57.18 17.31
CA ASN A 692 -3.83 -57.82 16.14
C ASN A 692 -2.40 -58.26 16.52
N ALA A 693 -1.98 -59.43 16.04
CA ALA A 693 -0.67 -60.02 16.37
C ALA A 693 0.54 -59.16 15.92
N SER A 694 0.32 -58.25 14.97
CA SER A 694 1.31 -57.28 14.47
C SER A 694 0.85 -55.84 14.68
N ALA A 695 0.03 -55.60 15.72
CA ALA A 695 -0.49 -54.27 16.04
C ALA A 695 0.64 -53.23 16.17
N LEU A 696 1.76 -53.57 16.80
CA LEU A 696 2.91 -52.67 17.02
C LEU A 696 4.26 -53.41 16.91
N GLY A 697 4.37 -54.33 15.94
CA GLY A 697 5.51 -55.25 15.81
C GLY A 697 6.90 -54.62 15.71
N ALA A 698 7.01 -53.38 15.25
CA ALA A 698 8.28 -52.65 15.15
C ALA A 698 8.35 -51.40 16.07
N SER A 699 7.30 -51.11 16.83
CA SER A 699 7.23 -49.92 17.68
C SER A 699 7.56 -50.26 19.13
N LYS A 700 8.35 -49.39 19.77
CA LYS A 700 8.58 -49.46 21.21
C LYS A 700 7.38 -48.91 21.97
N LEU A 701 6.75 -49.74 22.79
CA LEU A 701 5.66 -49.37 23.69
C LEU A 701 6.18 -48.71 24.97
N VAL A 702 5.62 -47.55 25.30
CA VAL A 702 5.99 -46.75 26.48
C VAL A 702 4.72 -46.31 27.23
N PRO A 703 4.05 -47.21 27.98
CA PRO A 703 3.00 -46.79 28.89
C PRO A 703 3.60 -45.98 30.04
N VAL A 704 2.98 -44.84 30.37
CA VAL A 704 3.37 -43.99 31.53
C VAL A 704 2.22 -43.90 32.54
N ALA A 705 2.42 -43.20 33.66
CA ALA A 705 1.42 -43.05 34.70
C ALA A 705 0.05 -42.59 34.16
N GLY A 706 -0.99 -43.40 34.41
CA GLY A 706 -2.36 -43.19 33.93
C GLY A 706 -2.68 -43.84 32.57
N GLY A 707 -1.68 -44.42 31.90
CA GLY A 707 -1.84 -45.18 30.65
C GLY A 707 -1.74 -46.70 30.87
N THR A 708 -2.65 -47.43 30.24
CA THR A 708 -2.67 -48.90 30.23
C THR A 708 -2.53 -49.42 28.80
N VAL A 709 -1.63 -50.38 28.58
CA VAL A 709 -1.65 -51.22 27.39
C VAL A 709 -2.35 -52.51 27.75
N SER A 710 -3.29 -52.97 26.94
CA SER A 710 -3.97 -54.25 27.16
C SER A 710 -3.93 -55.13 25.93
N LEU A 711 -4.13 -56.42 26.12
CA LEU A 711 -4.34 -57.38 25.05
C LEU A 711 -5.82 -57.74 24.95
N THR A 712 -6.27 -57.97 23.72
CA THR A 712 -7.51 -58.74 23.52
C THR A 712 -7.28 -60.16 24.05
N PRO A 713 -8.27 -60.81 24.69
CA PRO A 713 -8.11 -62.17 25.21
C PRO A 713 -7.52 -63.14 24.18
N PHE A 714 -6.66 -64.04 24.64
CA PHE A 714 -5.94 -65.04 23.83
C PHE A 714 -5.01 -64.48 22.74
N LEU A 715 -4.76 -63.16 22.71
CA LEU A 715 -3.88 -62.58 21.71
C LEU A 715 -2.43 -62.95 21.99
N GLU A 716 -1.77 -63.54 21.00
CA GLU A 716 -0.33 -63.64 20.90
C GLU A 716 0.17 -62.53 19.97
N THR A 717 1.02 -61.63 20.49
CA THR A 717 1.50 -60.48 19.72
C THR A 717 2.98 -60.23 19.95
N THR A 718 3.63 -59.69 18.93
CA THR A 718 4.99 -59.16 19.04
C THR A 718 4.97 -57.64 19.06
N VAL A 719 5.83 -57.03 19.87
CA VAL A 719 6.04 -55.57 19.92
C VAL A 719 7.52 -55.25 19.73
N GLY A 720 7.83 -54.13 19.07
CA GLY A 720 9.22 -53.79 18.71
C GLY A 720 10.12 -53.52 19.93
N GLY A 721 9.51 -53.07 21.02
CA GLY A 721 10.13 -52.98 22.34
C GLY A 721 9.12 -52.61 23.42
N LEU A 722 9.52 -52.67 24.69
CA LEU A 722 8.66 -52.33 25.82
C LEU A 722 9.45 -51.59 26.91
N ALA A 723 8.86 -50.54 27.48
CA ALA A 723 9.38 -49.82 28.64
C ALA A 723 8.28 -49.71 29.72
N PRO A 724 8.00 -50.79 30.46
CA PRO A 724 6.85 -50.88 31.36
C PRO A 724 7.10 -50.20 32.73
N ASN A 725 8.36 -49.94 33.08
CA ASN A 725 8.76 -49.37 34.37
C ASN A 725 8.56 -47.84 34.48
N ALA A 726 8.06 -47.17 33.44
CA ALA A 726 7.84 -45.72 33.41
C ALA A 726 6.53 -45.26 34.11
N GLY A 727 5.97 -46.09 35.01
CA GLY A 727 4.76 -45.80 35.77
C GLY A 727 3.44 -46.20 35.09
N GLY A 728 3.48 -46.80 33.89
CA GLY A 728 2.29 -47.31 33.21
C GLY A 728 2.06 -48.81 33.43
N LEU A 729 0.91 -49.30 32.99
CA LEU A 729 0.46 -50.69 33.19
C LEU A 729 0.40 -51.45 31.85
N VAL A 730 0.86 -52.70 31.83
CA VAL A 730 0.65 -53.65 30.73
C VAL A 730 -0.20 -54.80 31.26
N ASN A 731 -1.42 -54.93 30.79
CA ASN A 731 -2.36 -55.99 31.15
C ASN A 731 -2.43 -57.04 30.05
N LEU A 732 -1.88 -58.22 30.31
CA LEU A 732 -1.83 -59.32 29.34
C LEU A 732 -3.19 -60.01 29.14
N ALA A 733 -4.20 -59.73 29.99
CA ALA A 733 -5.38 -60.59 30.09
C ALA A 733 -4.94 -62.07 30.16
N ASN A 734 -5.42 -62.94 29.28
CA ASN A 734 -4.92 -64.32 29.12
C ASN A 734 -4.13 -64.52 27.81
N GLY A 735 -3.46 -63.46 27.34
CA GLY A 735 -2.63 -63.47 26.13
C GLY A 735 -1.13 -63.55 26.43
N LYS A 736 -0.35 -63.30 25.37
CA LYS A 736 1.11 -63.42 25.32
C LYS A 736 1.71 -62.25 24.54
N VAL A 737 2.72 -61.60 25.10
CA VAL A 737 3.49 -60.55 24.44
C VAL A 737 4.95 -60.97 24.34
N THR A 738 5.45 -60.99 23.11
CA THR A 738 6.89 -61.09 22.83
C THR A 738 7.45 -59.71 22.51
N VAL A 739 8.45 -59.30 23.27
CA VAL A 739 9.19 -58.06 23.09
C VAL A 739 10.41 -58.36 22.24
N ALA A 740 10.42 -57.87 20.99
CA ALA A 740 11.45 -58.20 20.02
C ALA A 740 12.83 -57.63 20.38
N SER A 741 12.89 -56.47 21.04
CA SER A 741 14.15 -55.84 21.45
C SER A 741 13.95 -54.77 22.53
N GLY A 742 15.04 -54.33 23.16
CA GLY A 742 15.03 -53.10 23.98
C GLY A 742 14.44 -53.21 25.39
N LEU A 743 14.28 -54.44 25.89
CA LEU A 743 13.98 -54.77 27.28
C LEU A 743 15.01 -55.81 27.76
N SER A 744 15.60 -55.61 28.95
CA SER A 744 16.50 -56.61 29.53
C SER A 744 15.73 -57.64 30.37
N PRO A 745 16.24 -58.87 30.56
CA PRO A 745 15.62 -59.85 31.46
C PRO A 745 15.35 -59.29 32.87
N THR A 746 16.31 -58.54 33.42
CA THR A 746 16.18 -57.90 34.73
C THR A 746 15.05 -56.86 34.77
N ASP A 747 14.94 -56.03 33.73
CA ASP A 747 13.85 -55.03 33.65
C ASP A 747 12.48 -55.69 33.44
N LEU A 748 12.43 -56.80 32.71
CA LEU A 748 11.21 -57.57 32.51
C LEU A 748 10.72 -58.17 33.83
N VAL A 749 11.60 -58.84 34.57
CA VAL A 749 11.27 -59.41 35.88
C VAL A 749 10.85 -58.32 36.86
N ALA A 750 11.56 -57.19 36.90
CA ALA A 750 11.17 -56.05 37.74
C ALA A 750 9.76 -55.54 37.41
N ALA A 751 9.39 -55.51 36.12
CA ALA A 751 8.06 -55.11 35.68
C ALA A 751 6.99 -56.12 36.08
N ILE A 752 7.29 -57.42 35.96
CA ILE A 752 6.37 -58.49 36.37
C ILE A 752 6.15 -58.46 37.88
N VAL A 753 7.22 -58.31 38.69
CA VAL A 753 7.13 -58.19 40.15
C VAL A 753 6.30 -56.97 40.55
N ALA A 754 6.47 -55.83 39.85
CA ALA A 754 5.65 -54.64 40.09
C ALA A 754 4.15 -54.88 39.81
N GLY A 755 3.81 -55.62 38.75
CA GLY A 755 2.43 -55.98 38.42
C GLY A 755 1.85 -57.08 39.30
N ARG A 756 2.68 -58.02 39.77
CA ARG A 756 2.35 -59.08 40.73
C ARG A 756 1.87 -58.53 42.07
N ALA A 757 2.44 -57.41 42.50
CA ALA A 757 2.18 -56.79 43.81
C ALA A 757 2.39 -57.78 44.96
N ASP A 758 1.35 -58.13 45.71
CA ASP A 758 1.35 -59.10 46.81
C ASP A 758 1.03 -60.54 46.36
N GLY A 759 1.12 -60.82 45.05
CA GLY A 759 0.73 -62.09 44.45
C GLY A 759 -0.68 -62.07 43.84
N SER A 760 -1.44 -60.99 44.03
CA SER A 760 -2.81 -60.84 43.50
C SER A 760 -2.89 -60.41 42.04
N TRP A 761 -1.77 -59.99 41.42
CA TRP A 761 -1.75 -59.42 40.06
C TRP A 761 -2.63 -58.16 39.93
N THR A 762 -2.82 -57.42 41.02
CA THR A 762 -3.58 -56.14 41.02
C THR A 762 -2.66 -54.91 41.00
N GLY A 763 -1.39 -55.08 40.66
CA GLY A 763 -0.42 -53.99 40.58
C GLY A 763 -0.88 -52.86 39.65
N THR A 764 -0.56 -51.62 40.04
CA THR A 764 -0.98 -50.41 39.30
C THR A 764 0.06 -49.96 38.26
N SER A 765 1.19 -50.65 38.17
CA SER A 765 2.25 -50.44 37.19
C SER A 765 2.94 -51.77 36.85
N GLY A 766 3.76 -51.78 35.81
CA GLY A 766 4.47 -52.99 35.38
C GLY A 766 3.63 -53.91 34.51
N ILE A 767 3.91 -55.21 34.54
CA ILE A 767 3.22 -56.22 33.73
C ILE A 767 2.33 -57.06 34.64
N THR A 768 1.03 -57.05 34.35
CA THR A 768 0.01 -57.78 35.08
C THR A 768 -0.85 -58.63 34.14
N SER A 769 -1.72 -59.45 34.73
CA SER A 769 -2.81 -60.13 34.04
C SER A 769 -4.10 -59.99 34.85
N SER A 770 -5.07 -59.29 34.27
CA SER A 770 -6.43 -59.18 34.83
C SER A 770 -7.15 -60.53 34.93
N VAL A 771 -6.80 -61.50 34.08
CA VAL A 771 -7.35 -62.86 34.15
C VAL A 771 -6.69 -63.65 35.28
N ALA A 772 -5.35 -63.61 35.40
CA ALA A 772 -4.65 -64.22 36.53
C ALA A 772 -5.11 -63.62 37.88
N ALA A 773 -5.35 -62.31 37.94
CA ALA A 773 -5.90 -61.67 39.14
C ALA A 773 -7.29 -62.24 39.51
N SER A 774 -8.16 -62.44 38.51
CA SER A 774 -9.48 -63.04 38.70
C SER A 774 -9.40 -64.52 39.13
N ASP A 775 -8.47 -65.26 38.55
CA ASP A 775 -8.25 -66.67 38.82
C ASP A 775 -7.66 -66.90 40.22
N VAL A 776 -6.64 -66.11 40.60
CA VAL A 776 -6.05 -66.14 41.95
C VAL A 776 -7.10 -65.76 43.00
N ALA A 777 -7.94 -64.75 42.74
CA ALA A 777 -9.06 -64.41 43.61
C ALA A 777 -10.09 -65.55 43.75
N SER A 778 -10.15 -66.45 42.76
CA SER A 778 -10.99 -67.65 42.74
C SER A 778 -10.25 -68.91 43.23
N SER A 779 -9.06 -68.76 43.85
CA SER A 779 -8.19 -69.86 44.30
C SER A 779 -7.70 -70.78 43.18
N ILE A 780 -7.62 -70.26 41.95
CA ILE A 780 -7.01 -70.94 40.80
C ILE A 780 -5.60 -70.38 40.64
N PRO A 781 -4.53 -71.17 40.88
CA PRO A 781 -3.16 -70.67 40.85
C PRO A 781 -2.76 -70.29 39.43
N ARG A 782 -2.65 -68.98 39.17
CA ARG A 782 -2.25 -68.40 37.89
C ARG A 782 -1.26 -67.26 38.10
N ALA A 783 -0.46 -67.04 37.08
CA ALA A 783 0.65 -66.11 37.11
C ALA A 783 0.80 -65.41 35.76
N VAL A 784 1.70 -64.43 35.73
CA VAL A 784 2.38 -64.04 34.50
C VAL A 784 3.72 -64.76 34.52
N GLY A 785 3.99 -65.62 33.55
CA GLY A 785 5.30 -66.24 33.35
C GLY A 785 6.16 -65.45 32.37
N TRP A 786 7.46 -65.75 32.32
CA TRP A 786 8.36 -65.15 31.33
C TRP A 786 9.44 -66.08 30.76
N LEU A 787 9.93 -65.74 29.57
CA LEU A 787 11.01 -66.45 28.90
C LEU A 787 12.00 -65.49 28.25
N ASP A 788 13.28 -65.90 28.30
CA ASP A 788 14.28 -65.45 27.33
C ASP A 788 14.32 -66.48 26.19
N ASN A 789 13.94 -66.05 24.98
CA ASN A 789 13.86 -66.95 23.83
C ASN A 789 15.24 -67.28 23.23
N GLY A 790 16.33 -66.67 23.74
CA GLY A 790 17.70 -66.92 23.31
C GLY A 790 18.12 -66.23 22.01
N ASP A 791 17.20 -65.54 21.34
CA ASP A 791 17.45 -64.71 20.15
C ASP A 791 17.52 -63.19 20.47
N GLY A 792 17.48 -62.85 21.76
CA GLY A 792 17.42 -61.47 22.26
C GLY A 792 16.00 -60.92 22.43
N SER A 793 14.97 -61.69 22.07
CA SER A 793 13.58 -61.38 22.39
C SER A 793 13.16 -62.00 23.73
N LEU A 794 12.27 -61.30 24.43
CA LEU A 794 11.74 -61.75 25.72
C LEU A 794 10.22 -61.89 25.65
N THR A 795 9.67 -62.91 26.29
CA THR A 795 8.23 -63.17 26.31
C THR A 795 7.70 -63.01 27.72
N ALA A 796 6.53 -62.38 27.86
CA ALA A 796 5.70 -62.47 29.05
C ALA A 796 4.29 -62.92 28.65
N ALA A 797 3.72 -63.86 29.39
CA ALA A 797 2.38 -64.35 29.11
C ALA A 797 1.64 -64.68 30.38
N TYR A 798 0.31 -64.70 30.28
CA TYR A 798 -0.49 -65.45 31.23
C TYR A 798 -0.04 -66.91 31.25
N ALA A 799 0.23 -67.43 32.45
CA ALA A 799 0.76 -68.77 32.67
C ALA A 799 0.21 -69.38 33.96
N ALA A 800 0.41 -70.68 34.15
CA ALA A 800 0.27 -71.35 35.43
C ALA A 800 1.65 -71.62 36.03
N PRO A 801 1.82 -71.56 37.37
CA PRO A 801 3.01 -72.12 38.00
C PRO A 801 3.23 -73.56 37.54
N GLY A 802 4.44 -73.87 37.09
CA GLY A 802 4.77 -75.14 36.47
C GLY A 802 4.75 -75.18 34.94
N ASP A 803 4.22 -74.16 34.25
CA ASP A 803 4.38 -74.01 32.80
C ASP A 803 5.68 -73.24 32.52
N THR A 804 6.79 -73.96 32.47
CA THR A 804 8.14 -73.37 32.37
C THR A 804 8.43 -72.83 30.98
N ASN A 805 7.81 -73.38 29.93
CA ASN A 805 8.07 -73.04 28.53
C ASN A 805 6.96 -72.16 27.89
N ILE A 806 5.93 -71.79 28.67
CA ILE A 806 4.86 -70.86 28.32
C ILE A 806 4.15 -71.26 27.02
N ASP A 807 3.81 -72.54 26.93
CA ASP A 807 3.02 -73.13 25.85
C ASP A 807 1.56 -73.43 26.27
N TRP A 808 1.20 -73.04 27.49
CA TRP A 808 -0.08 -73.26 28.14
C TRP A 808 -0.40 -74.72 28.42
N GLN A 809 0.61 -75.57 28.51
CA GLN A 809 0.55 -76.92 29.04
C GLN A 809 1.50 -77.02 30.22
N VAL A 810 1.23 -77.96 31.12
CA VAL A 810 2.19 -78.32 32.17
C VAL A 810 2.45 -79.80 31.96
N ASP A 811 3.61 -80.16 31.43
CA ASP A 811 3.88 -81.54 31.03
C ASP A 811 5.29 -82.04 31.42
N VAL A 812 5.71 -83.16 30.84
CA VAL A 812 7.03 -83.75 31.12
C VAL A 812 8.20 -82.86 30.71
N LEU A 813 8.03 -81.99 29.72
CA LEU A 813 9.04 -81.01 29.31
C LEU A 813 9.24 -79.97 30.40
N ASP A 814 8.16 -79.53 31.05
CA ASP A 814 8.25 -78.58 32.16
C ASP A 814 8.88 -79.17 33.41
N ALA A 815 8.45 -80.37 33.78
CA ALA A 815 9.08 -81.10 34.88
C ALA A 815 10.57 -81.37 34.59
N SER A 816 10.92 -81.66 33.33
CA SER A 816 12.30 -81.82 32.90
C SER A 816 13.09 -80.51 33.06
N ASN A 817 12.55 -79.37 32.66
CA ASN A 817 13.19 -78.07 32.86
C ASN A 817 13.43 -77.83 34.36
N PHE A 818 12.38 -77.92 35.18
CA PHE A 818 12.45 -77.74 36.63
C PHE A 818 13.53 -78.60 37.31
N LEU A 819 13.65 -79.88 36.91
CA LEU A 819 14.57 -80.84 37.53
C LEU A 819 15.99 -80.83 36.93
N SER A 820 16.14 -80.55 35.63
CA SER A 820 17.41 -80.76 34.91
C SER A 820 18.40 -79.60 35.06
N PHE A 821 17.93 -78.39 35.37
CA PHE A 821 18.82 -77.26 35.64
C PHE A 821 19.55 -77.35 36.99
N GLY A 822 19.11 -78.25 37.88
CA GLY A 822 19.80 -78.56 39.14
C GLY A 822 19.86 -77.38 40.12
N LYS A 823 18.89 -76.45 40.08
CA LYS A 823 18.83 -75.26 40.94
C LYS A 823 17.96 -75.44 42.19
N PHE A 824 17.17 -76.50 42.26
CA PHE A 824 16.30 -76.80 43.39
C PHE A 824 17.07 -76.88 44.72
N ASP A 825 16.67 -76.06 45.69
CA ASP A 825 17.23 -75.96 47.04
C ASP A 825 18.76 -75.68 47.07
N THR A 826 19.27 -75.00 46.03
CA THR A 826 20.70 -74.66 45.92
C THR A 826 21.04 -73.24 46.38
N GLY A 827 20.04 -72.36 46.47
CA GLY A 827 20.22 -70.92 46.71
C GLY A 827 20.86 -70.15 45.54
N LEU A 828 21.02 -70.78 44.36
CA LEU A 828 21.46 -70.12 43.14
C LEU A 828 20.30 -69.35 42.50
N SER A 829 20.62 -68.24 41.83
CA SER A 829 19.62 -67.44 41.12
C SER A 829 18.96 -68.25 40.00
N ALA A 830 17.63 -68.22 39.94
CA ALA A 830 16.83 -68.94 38.96
C ALA A 830 15.91 -68.01 38.17
N THR A 831 15.41 -68.54 37.06
CA THR A 831 14.41 -67.90 36.18
C THR A 831 13.12 -68.73 36.17
N TRP A 832 12.07 -68.19 35.55
CA TRP A 832 10.80 -68.91 35.40
C TRP A 832 10.97 -70.25 34.65
N LEU A 833 11.79 -70.27 33.59
CA LEU A 833 12.13 -71.51 32.85
C LEU A 833 12.78 -72.57 33.75
N GLU A 834 13.51 -72.13 34.78
CA GLU A 834 14.25 -73.00 35.69
C GLU A 834 13.44 -73.35 36.95
N GLY A 835 12.26 -72.75 37.14
CA GLY A 835 11.33 -73.10 38.21
C GLY A 835 11.02 -72.04 39.25
N ASP A 836 11.50 -70.80 39.13
CA ASP A 836 11.15 -69.71 40.05
C ASP A 836 9.76 -69.15 39.68
N PHE A 837 8.71 -69.71 40.26
CA PHE A 837 7.32 -69.33 39.95
C PHE A 837 6.79 -68.21 40.84
N ASN A 838 7.42 -68.02 42.00
CA ASN A 838 7.01 -67.04 42.99
C ASN A 838 7.84 -65.72 42.92
N TYR A 839 8.84 -65.65 42.05
CA TYR A 839 9.72 -64.50 41.83
C TYR A 839 10.57 -64.08 43.04
N ASP A 840 10.94 -65.02 43.91
CA ASP A 840 11.87 -64.76 45.02
C ASP A 840 13.35 -64.89 44.62
N GLY A 841 13.60 -65.33 43.39
CA GLY A 841 14.92 -65.40 42.76
C GLY A 841 15.63 -66.74 42.96
N VAL A 842 15.06 -67.69 43.69
CA VAL A 842 15.60 -69.04 43.86
C VAL A 842 14.55 -70.09 43.48
N VAL A 843 14.95 -71.37 43.45
CA VAL A 843 13.98 -72.48 43.34
C VAL A 843 14.04 -73.29 44.62
N ASP A 844 12.95 -73.36 45.36
CA ASP A 844 12.87 -74.11 46.61
C ASP A 844 11.57 -74.95 46.74
N VAL A 845 11.27 -75.40 47.95
CA VAL A 845 10.08 -76.21 48.23
C VAL A 845 8.77 -75.47 47.96
N LEU A 846 8.76 -74.14 48.03
CA LEU A 846 7.60 -73.31 47.72
C LEU A 846 7.31 -73.33 46.23
N ASP A 847 8.33 -73.26 45.38
CA ASP A 847 8.15 -73.38 43.92
C ASP A 847 7.69 -74.78 43.50
N ALA A 848 8.24 -75.82 44.12
CA ALA A 848 7.75 -77.18 43.90
C ALA A 848 6.29 -77.33 44.35
N ALA A 849 5.91 -76.71 45.47
CA ALA A 849 4.52 -76.70 45.93
C ALA A 849 3.61 -75.95 44.94
N ASP A 850 4.07 -74.84 44.37
CA ASP A 850 3.35 -74.10 43.34
C ASP A 850 3.22 -74.91 42.05
N PHE A 851 4.29 -75.60 41.60
CA PHE A 851 4.29 -76.49 40.43
C PHE A 851 3.24 -77.59 40.55
N PHE A 852 3.28 -78.38 41.64
CA PHE A 852 2.38 -79.52 41.82
C PHE A 852 0.99 -79.11 42.33
N GLY A 853 0.87 -77.95 42.98
CA GLY A 853 -0.37 -77.42 43.54
C GLY A 853 -1.39 -76.98 42.50
N THR A 854 -0.97 -76.78 41.25
CA THR A 854 -1.88 -76.42 40.15
C THR A 854 -2.80 -77.55 39.70
N GLY A 855 -2.37 -78.81 39.87
CA GLY A 855 -3.07 -79.97 39.34
C GLY A 855 -3.12 -80.05 37.81
N LEU A 856 -2.25 -79.31 37.11
CA LEU A 856 -2.25 -79.21 35.64
C LEU A 856 -1.27 -80.16 34.94
N TYR A 857 -0.45 -80.90 35.68
CA TYR A 857 0.51 -81.84 35.09
C TYR A 857 -0.20 -82.87 34.22
N ASP A 858 0.12 -82.87 32.93
CA ASP A 858 -0.48 -83.69 31.87
C ASP A 858 -2.02 -83.53 31.74
N ALA A 859 -2.55 -82.37 32.13
CA ALA A 859 -3.99 -82.05 32.04
C ALA A 859 -4.42 -81.46 30.68
N GLY A 860 -3.47 -81.27 29.76
CA GLY A 860 -3.67 -80.58 28.49
C GLY A 860 -3.65 -79.05 28.62
N ASN A 861 -4.06 -78.37 27.54
CA ASN A 861 -3.96 -76.91 27.47
C ASN A 861 -4.96 -76.22 28.40
N TYR A 862 -4.45 -75.43 29.36
CA TYR A 862 -5.26 -74.75 30.38
C TYR A 862 -5.73 -73.34 29.98
N ASN A 863 -5.33 -72.84 28.81
CA ASN A 863 -5.73 -71.54 28.26
C ASN A 863 -6.20 -71.68 26.81
N THR A 864 -7.41 -72.22 26.63
CA THR A 864 -8.01 -72.45 25.31
C THR A 864 -9.00 -71.36 24.93
N PRO A 865 -8.99 -70.85 23.68
CA PRO A 865 -10.01 -69.93 23.19
C PRO A 865 -11.43 -70.54 23.27
N PRO A 866 -12.48 -69.74 23.48
CA PRO A 866 -13.85 -70.23 23.45
C PRO A 866 -14.17 -70.88 22.09
N GLY A 867 -14.59 -72.14 22.11
CA GLY A 867 -14.98 -72.89 20.90
C GLY A 867 -13.93 -73.83 20.32
N THR A 868 -12.73 -73.92 20.90
CA THR A 868 -11.80 -75.04 20.68
C THR A 868 -12.05 -76.11 21.73
N GLU A 869 -12.54 -77.29 21.35
CA GLU A 869 -12.74 -78.40 22.30
C GLU A 869 -11.39 -78.88 22.85
N SER A 870 -11.31 -79.06 24.17
CA SER A 870 -10.17 -79.73 24.79
C SER A 870 -10.21 -81.21 24.42
N ILE A 871 -9.15 -81.70 23.78
CA ILE A 871 -8.95 -83.14 23.65
C ILE A 871 -8.52 -83.61 25.04
N ALA A 872 -9.43 -84.23 25.79
CA ALA A 872 -9.13 -84.80 27.09
C ALA A 872 -7.95 -85.79 26.95
N ALA A 873 -6.89 -85.60 27.74
CA ALA A 873 -5.82 -86.58 27.86
C ALA A 873 -6.43 -87.93 28.27
N VAL A 874 -6.05 -88.99 27.55
CA VAL A 874 -6.48 -90.36 27.85
C VAL A 874 -5.85 -90.76 29.19
N PRO A 875 -6.62 -91.17 30.21
CA PRO A 875 -6.02 -91.69 31.45
C PRO A 875 -5.28 -92.99 31.14
N GLU A 876 -3.95 -93.02 31.33
CA GLU A 876 -3.22 -94.28 31.28
C GLU A 876 -3.58 -95.18 32.49
N PRO A 877 -3.67 -96.52 32.29
CA PRO A 877 -4.11 -97.43 33.35
C PRO A 877 -3.03 -97.59 34.41
N SER A 878 -3.42 -97.50 35.68
CA SER A 878 -2.58 -97.83 36.83
C SER A 878 -2.12 -99.29 36.79
N THR A 879 -0.84 -99.55 36.50
CA THR A 879 -0.24 -100.88 36.71
C THR A 879 0.52 -100.94 38.04
N TRP A 880 -0.09 -101.61 39.03
CA TRP A 880 0.66 -102.30 40.08
C TRP A 880 0.93 -103.74 39.61
N LEU A 881 2.10 -104.29 40.00
CA LEU A 881 2.58 -105.68 39.87
C LEU A 881 3.17 -106.12 38.51
N MET A 882 4.50 -106.24 38.41
CA MET A 882 5.23 -107.52 38.60
C MET A 882 6.70 -107.45 38.15
N THR A 883 7.56 -107.91 39.07
CA THR A 883 8.78 -108.73 38.93
C THR A 883 9.48 -108.94 37.58
N LEU A 884 10.82 -108.83 37.67
CA LEU A 884 11.88 -109.40 36.82
C LEU A 884 11.49 -110.67 36.05
N ALA A 885 11.79 -110.70 34.74
CA ALA A 885 12.79 -111.60 34.15
C ALA A 885 12.85 -111.44 32.62
N GLY A 886 14.03 -111.08 32.11
CA GLY A 886 14.70 -111.84 31.06
C GLY A 886 14.29 -111.66 29.58
N ILE A 887 15.35 -111.61 28.77
CA ILE A 887 15.47 -112.25 27.45
C ILE A 887 15.17 -111.38 26.20
N SER A 888 16.29 -110.86 25.68
CA SER A 888 16.82 -111.06 24.32
C SER A 888 16.26 -110.29 23.11
N THR A 889 17.12 -109.40 22.60
CA THR A 889 17.67 -109.35 21.24
C THR A 889 16.77 -109.35 19.99
N VAL A 890 16.94 -108.25 19.23
CA VAL A 890 17.40 -108.17 17.82
C VAL A 890 16.46 -108.60 16.69
N GLY A 891 16.25 -107.64 15.77
CA GLY A 891 16.11 -107.85 14.33
C GLY A 891 14.75 -107.48 13.75
N TRP A 892 14.57 -106.99 12.52
CA TRP A 892 15.36 -106.35 11.45
C TRP A 892 14.34 -106.21 10.27
N LEU A 893 14.58 -105.31 9.29
CA LEU A 893 13.92 -105.20 7.95
C LEU A 893 12.44 -104.76 7.91
N ALA A 894 11.93 -103.98 6.96
CA ALA A 894 12.25 -103.81 5.53
C ALA A 894 11.78 -102.41 5.06
N SER A 895 12.63 -101.57 4.46
CA SER A 895 12.77 -101.34 3.00
C SER A 895 11.47 -101.22 2.19
N ALA A 896 11.23 -100.08 1.52
CA ALA A 896 11.29 -99.98 0.05
C ALA A 896 10.94 -98.58 -0.50
N ARG A 897 11.77 -98.14 -1.44
CA ARG A 897 11.63 -97.01 -2.38
C ARG A 897 10.46 -97.20 -3.36
N ARG A 898 9.90 -96.09 -3.86
CA ARG A 898 9.93 -95.59 -5.28
C ARG A 898 8.79 -94.56 -5.46
N ARG A 899 9.05 -93.30 -5.84
CA ARG A 899 9.38 -92.71 -7.17
C ARG A 899 8.25 -92.79 -8.21
N ALA A 900 8.02 -91.63 -8.84
CA ALA A 900 7.53 -91.34 -10.22
C ALA A 900 6.20 -90.57 -10.26
N LEU A 901 6.18 -89.28 -10.65
CA LEU A 901 6.11 -88.70 -12.03
C LEU A 901 4.67 -88.75 -12.57
N HIS A 902 4.11 -87.84 -13.37
CA HIS A 902 4.43 -86.64 -14.16
C HIS A 902 3.04 -85.98 -14.40
N GLY A 903 2.82 -84.77 -14.90
CA GLY A 903 3.62 -83.77 -15.59
C GLY A 903 2.67 -82.68 -16.09
#